data_AF-T0QFM7-F1
#
_entry.id   AF-T0QFM7-F1
#
_cell.length_a   1.000
_cell.length_b   1.000
_cell.length_c   1.000
_cell.angle_alpha   90.00
_cell.angle_beta   90.00
_cell.angle_gamma   90.00
#
_symmetry.space_group_name_H-M   'P 1'
#
loop_
_entity.id
_entity.type
_entity.pdbx_description
1 polymer ?
#
loop_
_entity_poly.entity_id
_entity_poly.type
_entity_poly.pdbx_seq_one_letter_code
_entity_poly.pdbx_strand_id
1 'polypeptide(L)'
;MNVSWYRHESFAWARNKSLRVRPSGVALAIGPVVPEAPRGRRRLSYLASLVIWITLSANSLLDPIKTLYGYYLYTESNHRESVWALVVTNTFNNISSKVCSPNGPFLDCYFELPVYGTGSLAGATCRSYYPIDKSDTQHIGSFFGNCTLPSGERIDMPSDLFATTQWSLQTASTDRSCLATLGEGDAFPCDSYTTGSGRVINYRVSKTATTKWCKEFGGYFLLNHHTGIQEVLVANVSNASTPVFSSLRLDYATPVFSLEDLLGCAGDLYVGATAGHTTTTAWYGDTVGAWTARTSSAAKSMVMTRNVDGTYIYSALSWFEGAVTQIGPIYRDLFRCSLLLLVTVYRISSIYYPIWLVYKRQGRTFWAWAAARHMGLVLHKRERRSLPILTILSLEALLSTDDIVSNCQHAIYTVPSSYFSIVLTYMSITRIIWPCAFFLLLFSRLIEWTIGPHFAFALSEDLFLLGAPVVWIYLPAYVTTQGMKLFHGYRWNGVIVRHYVSSIRNVYSNQVNNLALYTQLFGYFTAISSATTIGVGCLWQAVTHTSSIMSYLLSPHRSAWRHTPRECKTIEDVLIASSERLPPEIAYQITKAKWPQTQQCEAMNLASEGLVSLVYGPWHVVGFTEWGFVFPLTNAKGHAAVIDGCTVQFRPDVTHETLASLTATPARLGIPDLM
;
A
#
# COMPACT_ATOMS: atom_id res chain seq x y z
N MET A 1 50.46 28.45 7.10
CA MET A 1 51.90 28.09 7.19
C MET A 1 52.14 26.88 6.30
N ASN A 2 53.12 26.95 5.41
CA ASN A 2 53.58 25.79 4.62
C ASN A 2 54.39 24.84 5.51
N VAL A 3 54.32 23.53 5.26
CA VAL A 3 55.47 22.60 5.09
C VAL A 3 54.99 21.31 4.38
N SER A 4 55.69 21.01 3.28
CA SER A 4 55.82 19.80 2.43
C SER A 4 55.15 18.48 2.84
N TRP A 5 54.40 17.79 1.96
CA TRP A 5 54.84 17.07 0.73
C TRP A 5 55.75 15.84 0.97
N TYR A 6 55.16 14.64 0.85
CA TYR A 6 55.81 13.39 0.42
C TYR A 6 54.85 12.71 -0.58
N ARG A 7 55.12 12.77 -1.89
CA ARG A 7 56.02 11.91 -2.70
C ARG A 7 55.27 10.70 -3.27
N HIS A 8 54.74 10.89 -4.48
CA HIS A 8 54.30 9.79 -5.36
C HIS A 8 55.51 8.95 -5.75
N GLU A 9 55.50 7.65 -5.44
CA GLU A 9 56.39 6.69 -6.10
C GLU A 9 55.56 5.72 -6.95
N SER A 10 55.85 5.76 -8.26
CA SER A 10 55.23 4.97 -9.30
C SER A 10 55.88 3.59 -9.38
N PHE A 11 55.10 2.52 -9.16
CA PHE A 11 55.51 1.16 -9.50
C PHE A 11 54.73 0.66 -10.72
N ALA A 12 55.42 0.64 -11.87
CA ALA A 12 54.90 0.12 -13.13
C ALA A 12 55.94 -0.80 -13.79
N TRP A 13 56.00 -2.06 -13.35
CA TRP A 13 56.57 -3.22 -14.04
C TRP A 13 56.17 -4.50 -13.26
N ALA A 14 55.98 -5.68 -13.84
CA ALA A 14 56.11 -6.08 -15.24
C ALA A 14 55.06 -7.13 -15.63
N ARG A 15 54.65 -7.14 -16.91
CA ARG A 15 54.05 -8.34 -17.52
C ARG A 15 55.18 -9.32 -17.87
N ASN A 16 55.22 -10.52 -17.29
CA ASN A 16 55.65 -11.70 -18.04
C ASN A 16 55.28 -13.05 -17.41
N LYS A 17 54.74 -13.92 -18.26
CA LYS A 17 54.69 -15.40 -18.24
C LYS A 17 55.02 -16.11 -16.91
N SER A 18 53.99 -16.70 -16.29
CA SER A 18 54.17 -17.75 -15.29
C SER A 18 54.71 -19.04 -15.92
N LEU A 19 55.95 -19.39 -15.58
CA LEU A 19 56.50 -20.73 -15.82
C LEU A 19 55.75 -21.76 -14.96
N ARG A 20 55.30 -22.86 -15.57
CA ARG A 20 54.76 -24.01 -14.83
C ARG A 20 55.91 -24.75 -14.14
N VAL A 21 56.06 -24.51 -12.84
CA VAL A 21 56.79 -25.44 -11.96
C VAL A 21 55.78 -26.44 -11.39
N ARG A 22 55.98 -27.73 -11.66
CA ARG A 22 55.27 -28.82 -10.96
C ARG A 22 56.01 -29.10 -9.65
N PRO A 23 55.35 -29.04 -8.48
CA PRO A 23 55.78 -29.81 -7.32
C PRO A 23 55.32 -31.26 -7.52
N SER A 24 56.26 -32.20 -7.47
CA SER A 24 55.97 -33.63 -7.48
C SER A 24 55.63 -34.13 -6.07
N GLY A 25 54.43 -34.71 -5.93
CA GLY A 25 54.06 -35.77 -4.98
C GLY A 25 54.37 -35.61 -3.49
N VAL A 26 53.33 -35.51 -2.66
CA VAL A 26 53.02 -36.45 -1.55
C VAL A 26 51.49 -36.51 -1.43
N ALA A 27 50.94 -37.66 -1.01
CA ALA A 27 49.50 -37.93 -0.99
C ALA A 27 48.72 -37.08 0.03
N LEU A 28 47.50 -36.69 -0.34
CA LEU A 28 46.50 -36.13 0.57
C LEU A 28 45.13 -36.73 0.21
N ALA A 29 44.39 -37.19 1.22
CA ALA A 29 43.23 -38.06 1.03
C ALA A 29 42.08 -37.37 0.27
N ILE A 30 41.48 -38.11 -0.66
CA ILE A 30 40.32 -37.66 -1.43
C ILE A 30 39.09 -37.67 -0.52
N GLY A 31 38.69 -36.50 -0.03
CA GLY A 31 37.35 -36.28 0.53
C GLY A 31 36.28 -36.43 -0.56
N PRO A 32 35.00 -36.68 -0.19
CA PRO A 32 33.95 -36.96 -1.16
C PRO A 32 33.72 -35.78 -2.10
N VAL A 33 33.96 -36.00 -3.39
CA VAL A 33 33.69 -35.03 -4.45
C VAL A 33 32.16 -34.90 -4.62
N VAL A 34 31.58 -33.87 -4.01
CA VAL A 34 30.19 -33.48 -4.28
C VAL A 34 30.10 -33.08 -5.76
N PRO A 35 29.21 -33.69 -6.57
CA PRO A 35 29.15 -33.41 -8.00
C PRO A 35 28.78 -31.94 -8.26
N GLU A 36 29.52 -31.29 -9.16
CA GLU A 36 29.19 -29.93 -9.58
C GLU A 36 27.80 -29.87 -10.21
N ALA A 37 26.93 -29.00 -9.71
CA ALA A 37 25.61 -28.78 -10.31
C ALA A 37 25.76 -28.37 -11.79
N PRO A 38 24.96 -28.94 -12.71
CA PRO A 38 25.14 -28.75 -14.15
C PRO A 38 25.06 -27.27 -14.53
N ARG A 39 25.88 -26.86 -15.53
CA ARG A 39 26.11 -25.44 -15.89
C ARG A 39 24.84 -24.60 -16.08
N GLY A 40 23.74 -25.19 -16.55
CA GLY A 40 22.44 -24.52 -16.67
C GLY A 40 21.84 -24.10 -15.32
N ARG A 41 21.96 -24.94 -14.28
CA ARG A 41 21.45 -24.66 -12.92
C ARG A 41 22.18 -23.48 -12.29
N ARG A 42 23.50 -23.37 -12.51
CA ARG A 42 24.32 -22.21 -12.09
C ARG A 42 23.87 -20.91 -12.78
N ARG A 43 23.60 -20.93 -14.10
CA ARG A 43 23.09 -19.74 -14.81
C ARG A 43 21.74 -19.27 -14.28
N LEU A 44 20.82 -20.20 -14.01
CA LEU A 44 19.51 -19.90 -13.45
C LEU A 44 19.62 -19.27 -12.04
N SER A 45 20.47 -19.81 -11.17
CA SER A 45 20.67 -19.24 -9.82
C SER A 45 21.28 -17.84 -9.86
N TYR A 46 22.23 -17.57 -10.77
CA TYR A 46 22.79 -16.22 -10.93
C TYR A 46 21.75 -15.22 -11.45
N LEU A 47 20.93 -15.61 -12.43
CA LEU A 47 19.81 -14.78 -12.93
C LEU A 47 18.78 -14.49 -11.82
N ALA A 48 18.38 -15.51 -11.06
CA ALA A 48 17.49 -15.33 -9.92
C ALA A 48 18.07 -14.39 -8.86
N SER A 49 19.36 -14.56 -8.48
CA SER A 49 20.03 -13.67 -7.53
C SER A 49 20.13 -12.22 -8.03
N LEU A 50 20.33 -12.02 -9.34
CA LEU A 50 20.39 -10.69 -9.95
C LEU A 50 19.02 -10.00 -9.94
N VAL A 51 17.96 -10.71 -10.31
CA VAL A 51 16.59 -10.18 -10.27
C VAL A 51 16.21 -9.81 -8.84
N ILE A 52 16.41 -10.72 -7.88
CA ILE A 52 16.16 -10.47 -6.46
C ILE A 52 16.95 -9.25 -5.95
N TRP A 53 18.23 -9.14 -6.33
CA TRP A 53 19.06 -7.99 -5.95
C TRP A 53 18.51 -6.67 -6.53
N ILE A 54 18.19 -6.61 -7.83
CA ILE A 54 17.60 -5.41 -8.46
C ILE A 54 16.30 -5.01 -7.75
N THR A 55 15.40 -5.95 -7.49
CA THR A 55 14.12 -5.67 -6.83
C THR A 55 14.31 -5.17 -5.40
N LEU A 56 15.23 -5.78 -4.62
CA LEU A 56 15.53 -5.37 -3.25
C LEU A 56 16.18 -3.98 -3.20
N SER A 57 17.16 -3.70 -4.05
CA SER A 57 17.82 -2.38 -4.11
C SER A 57 16.88 -1.29 -4.64
N ALA A 58 15.98 -1.60 -5.58
CA ALA A 58 14.94 -0.67 -6.03
C ALA A 58 13.93 -0.35 -4.92
N ASN A 59 13.38 -1.38 -4.25
CA ASN A 59 12.48 -1.15 -3.09
C ASN A 59 13.17 -0.32 -2.01
N SER A 60 14.45 -0.60 -1.73
CA SER A 60 15.27 0.12 -0.76
C SER A 60 15.46 1.61 -1.09
N LEU A 61 15.76 1.94 -2.34
CA LEU A 61 15.92 3.33 -2.79
C LEU A 61 14.58 4.08 -2.84
N LEU A 62 13.50 3.35 -3.14
CA LEU A 62 12.14 3.87 -3.10
C LEU A 62 11.56 3.92 -1.69
N ASP A 63 12.22 3.36 -0.66
CA ASP A 63 11.64 3.27 0.70
C ASP A 63 11.44 4.64 1.39
N PRO A 64 12.32 5.63 1.24
CA PRO A 64 12.03 7.01 1.67
C PRO A 64 10.96 7.70 0.81
N ILE A 65 10.92 7.39 -0.50
CA ILE A 65 10.00 8.00 -1.46
C ILE A 65 8.59 7.46 -1.25
N LYS A 66 8.39 6.17 -1.04
CA LYS A 66 7.08 5.56 -0.71
C LYS A 66 6.57 6.05 0.63
N THR A 67 7.48 6.28 1.59
CA THR A 67 7.16 6.93 2.86
C THR A 67 6.63 8.33 2.55
N LEU A 68 7.42 9.24 1.98
CA LEU A 68 6.99 10.61 1.70
C LEU A 68 5.74 10.70 0.81
N TYR A 69 5.65 9.91 -0.26
CA TYR A 69 4.48 9.80 -1.14
C TYR A 69 3.25 9.34 -0.35
N GLY A 70 3.42 8.32 0.49
CA GLY A 70 2.42 7.72 1.38
C GLY A 70 1.77 8.65 2.40
N TYR A 71 2.27 9.88 2.57
CA TYR A 71 1.66 10.89 3.44
C TYR A 71 1.50 12.27 2.78
N TYR A 72 2.41 12.70 1.88
CA TYR A 72 2.34 14.03 1.25
C TYR A 72 1.24 14.13 0.19
N LEU A 73 1.00 13.04 -0.56
CA LEU A 73 -0.12 12.96 -1.53
C LEU A 73 -1.42 12.44 -0.91
N TYR A 74 -1.38 12.07 0.38
CA TYR A 74 -2.51 11.50 1.11
C TYR A 74 -2.87 12.30 2.38
N THR A 75 -2.41 13.54 2.48
CA THR A 75 -3.03 14.54 3.36
C THR A 75 -4.51 14.66 2.99
N GLU A 76 -5.36 14.95 3.99
CA GLU A 76 -6.84 14.93 3.90
C GLU A 76 -7.45 15.82 2.79
N SER A 77 -6.64 16.69 2.18
CA SER A 77 -7.01 17.64 1.13
C SER A 77 -6.75 17.15 -0.31
N ASN A 78 -5.99 16.07 -0.52
CA ASN A 78 -5.59 15.59 -1.84
C ASN A 78 -6.53 14.50 -2.40
N HIS A 79 -6.92 14.65 -3.66
CA HIS A 79 -7.94 13.82 -4.30
C HIS A 79 -7.34 12.55 -4.90
N ARG A 80 -7.84 11.37 -4.49
CA ARG A 80 -7.49 10.10 -5.15
C ARG A 80 -8.44 9.87 -6.33
N GLU A 81 -8.02 10.23 -7.54
CA GLU A 81 -8.78 9.92 -8.76
C GLU A 81 -9.04 8.41 -8.86
N SER A 82 -10.30 8.02 -9.03
CA SER A 82 -10.73 6.62 -9.14
C SER A 82 -11.85 6.51 -10.17
N VAL A 83 -11.86 5.43 -10.93
CA VAL A 83 -12.79 5.19 -12.03
C VAL A 83 -13.52 3.88 -11.79
N TRP A 84 -14.77 3.96 -11.34
CA TRP A 84 -15.55 2.75 -11.13
C TRP A 84 -16.11 2.28 -12.48
N ALA A 85 -15.31 1.48 -13.17
CA ALA A 85 -15.70 0.70 -14.34
C ALA A 85 -16.33 -0.61 -13.84
N LEU A 86 -17.66 -0.71 -13.92
CA LEU A 86 -18.43 -1.83 -13.39
C LEU A 86 -19.45 -2.31 -14.43
N VAL A 87 -19.50 -3.62 -14.67
CA VAL A 87 -20.52 -4.24 -15.51
C VAL A 87 -21.68 -4.67 -14.63
N VAL A 88 -22.86 -4.14 -14.91
CA VAL A 88 -24.10 -4.39 -14.17
C VAL A 88 -25.03 -5.20 -15.07
N THR A 89 -25.42 -6.38 -14.61
CA THR A 89 -26.39 -7.25 -15.30
C THR A 89 -27.70 -7.33 -14.54
N ASN A 90 -28.82 -7.13 -15.24
CA ASN A 90 -30.18 -7.29 -14.73
C ASN A 90 -31.08 -8.00 -15.74
N THR A 91 -32.00 -8.80 -15.22
CA THR A 91 -33.01 -9.53 -15.99
C THR A 91 -34.38 -8.88 -15.79
N PHE A 92 -34.94 -8.36 -16.87
CA PHE A 92 -36.23 -7.65 -16.90
C PHE A 92 -37.31 -8.48 -17.62
N ASN A 93 -38.54 -8.33 -17.14
CA ASN A 93 -39.73 -8.85 -17.78
C ASN A 93 -40.40 -7.74 -18.61
N ASN A 94 -40.57 -7.94 -19.92
CA ASN A 94 -41.29 -7.00 -20.79
C ASN A 94 -42.83 -7.16 -20.67
N ILE A 95 -43.31 -8.13 -19.88
CA ILE A 95 -44.73 -8.50 -19.76
C ILE A 95 -45.32 -8.08 -18.39
N SER A 96 -44.53 -7.49 -17.48
CA SER A 96 -44.94 -7.18 -16.11
C SER A 96 -45.99 -6.05 -16.05
N SER A 97 -47.28 -6.43 -16.13
CA SER A 97 -48.43 -5.53 -16.10
C SER A 97 -48.87 -5.10 -14.68
N LYS A 98 -48.00 -5.30 -13.68
CA LYS A 98 -48.32 -5.06 -12.28
C LYS A 98 -47.76 -3.72 -11.80
N VAL A 99 -48.64 -2.82 -11.37
CA VAL A 99 -48.25 -1.59 -10.67
C VAL A 99 -47.62 -1.94 -9.32
N CYS A 100 -46.48 -1.33 -8.99
CA CYS A 100 -45.79 -1.55 -7.72
C CYS A 100 -46.62 -1.06 -6.53
N SER A 101 -46.60 -1.82 -5.43
CA SER A 101 -47.11 -1.34 -4.14
C SER A 101 -46.10 -0.38 -3.50
N PRO A 102 -46.53 0.77 -2.91
CA PRO A 102 -45.65 1.65 -2.14
C PRO A 102 -44.93 0.97 -0.98
N ASN A 103 -45.48 -0.14 -0.48
CA ASN A 103 -44.94 -0.93 0.63
C ASN A 103 -44.09 -2.13 0.17
N GLY A 104 -44.00 -2.39 -1.14
CA GLY A 104 -43.30 -3.53 -1.73
C GLY A 104 -44.07 -4.86 -1.66
N PRO A 105 -43.43 -5.98 -2.07
CA PRO A 105 -42.07 -6.08 -2.64
C PRO A 105 -41.94 -5.45 -4.03
N PHE A 106 -40.74 -4.97 -4.36
CA PHE A 106 -40.43 -4.23 -5.60
C PHE A 106 -39.61 -5.13 -6.55
N LEU A 107 -40.30 -6.11 -7.12
CA LEU A 107 -39.82 -7.09 -8.10
C LEU A 107 -40.95 -7.32 -9.11
N ASP A 108 -40.61 -7.44 -10.39
CA ASP A 108 -41.56 -7.72 -11.48
C ASP A 108 -42.79 -6.77 -11.47
N CYS A 109 -42.54 -5.47 -11.27
CA CYS A 109 -43.58 -4.42 -11.20
C CYS A 109 -43.08 -3.09 -11.76
N TYR A 110 -44.00 -2.15 -12.02
CA TYR A 110 -43.67 -0.80 -12.50
C TYR A 110 -44.34 0.34 -11.72
N PHE A 111 -43.73 1.52 -11.73
CA PHE A 111 -44.41 2.80 -11.47
C PHE A 111 -44.59 3.56 -12.79
N GLU A 112 -45.68 4.28 -12.95
CA GLU A 112 -45.99 5.10 -14.12
C GLU A 112 -46.31 6.52 -13.64
N LEU A 113 -45.49 7.50 -14.03
CA LEU A 113 -45.53 8.87 -13.51
C LEU A 113 -45.36 9.89 -14.65
N PRO A 114 -46.02 11.05 -14.57
CA PRO A 114 -45.75 12.17 -15.47
C PRO A 114 -44.38 12.79 -15.17
N VAL A 115 -43.73 13.31 -16.21
CA VAL A 115 -42.42 13.97 -16.15
C VAL A 115 -42.58 15.47 -16.31
N TYR A 116 -41.95 16.23 -15.42
CA TYR A 116 -41.83 17.70 -15.47
C TYR A 116 -40.36 18.10 -15.45
N GLY A 117 -40.02 19.33 -15.84
CA GLY A 117 -38.66 19.87 -15.74
C GLY A 117 -38.14 20.41 -17.08
N THR A 118 -36.82 20.35 -17.26
CA THR A 118 -36.08 21.02 -18.35
C THR A 118 -35.39 20.07 -19.32
N GLY A 119 -35.41 18.75 -19.06
CA GLY A 119 -34.90 17.72 -19.96
C GLY A 119 -35.82 17.42 -21.15
N SER A 120 -35.36 16.60 -22.10
CA SER A 120 -36.09 16.26 -23.33
C SER A 120 -37.36 15.43 -23.08
N LEU A 121 -37.43 14.76 -21.94
CA LEU A 121 -38.60 13.98 -21.50
C LEU A 121 -39.66 14.82 -20.76
N ALA A 122 -39.49 16.13 -20.62
CA ALA A 122 -40.49 16.98 -19.97
C ALA A 122 -41.86 16.92 -20.70
N GLY A 123 -42.94 16.71 -19.94
CA GLY A 123 -44.29 16.48 -20.45
C GLY A 123 -44.60 15.04 -20.86
N ALA A 124 -43.62 14.13 -20.87
CA ALA A 124 -43.87 12.71 -21.13
C ALA A 124 -44.49 12.00 -19.91
N THR A 125 -45.07 10.83 -20.14
CA THR A 125 -45.42 9.88 -19.07
C THR A 125 -44.46 8.69 -19.16
N CYS A 126 -43.70 8.43 -18.10
CA CYS A 126 -42.68 7.39 -18.08
C CYS A 126 -43.03 6.27 -17.11
N ARG A 127 -42.81 5.02 -17.54
CA ARG A 127 -42.84 3.83 -16.69
C ARG A 127 -41.43 3.43 -16.29
N SER A 128 -41.29 3.01 -15.04
CA SER A 128 -40.06 2.51 -14.45
C SER A 128 -40.29 1.06 -14.00
N TYR A 129 -39.69 0.10 -14.69
CA TYR A 129 -39.79 -1.33 -14.38
C TYR A 129 -38.70 -1.77 -13.42
N TYR A 130 -39.07 -2.58 -12.43
CA TYR A 130 -38.14 -3.25 -11.53
C TYR A 130 -37.73 -4.62 -12.08
N PRO A 131 -36.45 -5.04 -11.91
CA PRO A 131 -35.97 -6.32 -12.41
C PRO A 131 -36.63 -7.50 -11.67
N ILE A 132 -36.59 -8.67 -12.30
CA ILE A 132 -37.07 -9.94 -11.73
C ILE A 132 -36.02 -10.48 -10.75
N ASP A 133 -34.75 -10.40 -11.15
CA ASP A 133 -33.60 -10.78 -10.36
C ASP A 133 -33.04 -9.59 -9.57
N LYS A 134 -32.54 -9.90 -8.38
CA LYS A 134 -31.93 -8.88 -7.53
C LYS A 134 -30.92 -9.52 -6.61
N SER A 135 -29.64 -9.26 -6.88
CA SER A 135 -28.58 -9.69 -5.98
C SER A 135 -28.39 -8.67 -4.86
N ASP A 136 -28.06 -9.17 -3.66
CA ASP A 136 -27.80 -8.33 -2.48
C ASP A 136 -26.56 -7.42 -2.63
N THR A 137 -25.79 -7.60 -3.71
CA THR A 137 -24.52 -6.92 -3.99
C THR A 137 -24.63 -5.86 -5.09
N GLN A 138 -25.83 -5.50 -5.53
CA GLN A 138 -26.01 -4.53 -6.62
C GLN A 138 -26.06 -3.07 -6.13
N HIS A 139 -24.94 -2.38 -6.20
CA HIS A 139 -24.81 -0.96 -5.81
C HIS A 139 -25.29 0.05 -6.87
N ILE A 140 -25.33 -0.40 -8.11
CA ILE A 140 -25.61 0.40 -9.30
C ILE A 140 -26.75 -0.30 -10.02
N GLY A 141 -27.88 0.38 -10.13
CA GLY A 141 -29.05 -0.16 -10.80
C GLY A 141 -28.99 0.07 -12.31
N SER A 142 -29.88 -0.63 -13.01
CA SER A 142 -30.21 -0.38 -14.41
C SER A 142 -31.62 0.18 -14.49
N PHE A 143 -31.85 1.20 -15.32
CA PHE A 143 -33.22 1.68 -15.58
C PHE A 143 -33.79 1.00 -16.81
N PHE A 144 -34.84 0.19 -16.62
CA PHE A 144 -35.66 -0.32 -17.71
C PHE A 144 -37.02 0.38 -17.64
N GLY A 145 -37.51 0.88 -18.77
CA GLY A 145 -38.59 1.85 -18.80
C GLY A 145 -39.09 2.13 -20.22
N ASN A 146 -40.22 2.81 -20.29
CA ASN A 146 -40.70 3.40 -21.53
C ASN A 146 -41.40 4.73 -21.25
N CYS A 147 -41.23 5.70 -22.13
CA CYS A 147 -41.79 7.04 -22.02
C CYS A 147 -42.66 7.35 -23.22
N THR A 148 -43.91 7.73 -22.99
CA THR A 148 -44.80 8.26 -24.03
C THR A 148 -44.70 9.78 -24.06
N LEU A 149 -44.17 10.33 -25.14
CA LEU A 149 -44.07 11.77 -25.37
C LEU A 149 -45.45 12.43 -25.54
N PRO A 150 -45.58 13.76 -25.39
CA PRO A 150 -46.80 14.50 -25.72
C PRO A 150 -47.31 14.30 -27.16
N SER A 151 -46.42 13.93 -28.09
CA SER A 151 -46.75 13.58 -29.48
C SER A 151 -47.45 12.22 -29.64
N GLY A 152 -47.55 11.41 -28.57
CA GLY A 152 -48.01 10.03 -28.61
C GLY A 152 -46.94 9.01 -28.98
N GLU A 153 -45.72 9.46 -29.33
CA GLU A 153 -44.58 8.58 -29.61
C GLU A 153 -44.08 7.88 -28.34
N ARG A 154 -43.83 6.57 -28.44
CA ARG A 154 -43.29 5.74 -27.35
C ARG A 154 -41.79 5.52 -27.56
N ILE A 155 -40.99 5.94 -26.58
CA ILE A 155 -39.56 5.66 -26.50
C ILE A 155 -39.34 4.56 -25.47
N ASP A 156 -38.71 3.46 -25.87
CA ASP A 156 -38.26 2.40 -24.95
C ASP A 156 -36.80 2.64 -24.52
N MET A 157 -36.51 2.39 -23.24
CA MET A 157 -35.22 2.67 -22.59
C MET A 157 -34.85 1.50 -21.67
N PRO A 158 -33.68 0.87 -21.78
CA PRO A 158 -32.59 1.17 -22.70
C PRO A 158 -32.92 0.76 -24.14
N SER A 159 -32.26 1.40 -25.10
CA SER A 159 -32.35 1.13 -26.54
C SER A 159 -31.06 1.61 -27.22
N ASP A 160 -30.83 1.26 -28.49
CA ASP A 160 -29.60 1.67 -29.22
C ASP A 160 -29.39 3.19 -29.24
N LEU A 161 -30.45 3.97 -29.02
CA LEU A 161 -30.42 5.43 -28.87
C LEU A 161 -30.14 5.91 -27.43
N PHE A 162 -30.51 5.14 -26.40
CA PHE A 162 -30.49 5.56 -25.00
C PHE A 162 -29.81 4.52 -24.09
N ALA A 163 -28.61 4.85 -23.60
CA ALA A 163 -27.98 4.14 -22.49
C ALA A 163 -28.53 4.63 -21.15
N THR A 164 -28.73 3.71 -20.20
CA THR A 164 -29.38 4.00 -18.93
C THR A 164 -28.62 3.42 -17.73
N THR A 165 -28.58 4.19 -16.65
CA THR A 165 -28.03 3.75 -15.35
C THR A 165 -28.84 4.34 -14.21
N GLN A 166 -28.86 3.65 -13.07
CA GLN A 166 -29.36 4.22 -11.82
C GLN A 166 -28.19 4.53 -10.89
N TRP A 167 -28.14 5.75 -10.38
CA TRP A 167 -27.04 6.21 -9.53
C TRP A 167 -27.52 7.14 -8.39
N SER A 168 -26.62 7.47 -7.47
CA SER A 168 -26.90 8.27 -6.29
C SER A 168 -26.92 9.78 -6.57
N LEU A 169 -27.83 10.48 -5.91
CA LEU A 169 -27.94 11.93 -5.90
C LEU A 169 -28.04 12.44 -4.47
N GLN A 170 -27.48 13.62 -4.23
CA GLN A 170 -27.65 14.34 -2.99
C GLN A 170 -28.05 15.79 -3.28
N THR A 171 -29.04 16.30 -2.55
CA THR A 171 -29.24 17.75 -2.44
C THR A 171 -28.78 18.26 -1.09
N ALA A 172 -28.26 19.49 -1.04
CA ALA A 172 -27.91 20.14 0.22
C ALA A 172 -28.18 21.64 0.19
N SER A 173 -28.65 22.19 1.30
CA SER A 173 -29.03 23.61 1.47
C SER A 173 -28.82 24.05 2.92
N THR A 174 -28.71 25.34 3.17
CA THR A 174 -28.77 25.91 4.53
C THR A 174 -30.18 25.90 5.09
N ASP A 175 -31.22 25.95 4.24
CA ASP A 175 -32.61 25.81 4.65
C ASP A 175 -33.13 24.39 4.42
N ARG A 176 -33.72 23.81 5.47
CA ARG A 176 -34.38 22.51 5.41
C ARG A 176 -35.62 22.53 4.51
N SER A 177 -36.35 23.65 4.45
CA SER A 177 -37.59 23.75 3.69
C SER A 177 -37.34 23.60 2.19
N CYS A 178 -36.24 24.17 1.71
CA CYS A 178 -35.74 24.07 0.33
C CYS A 178 -35.56 22.62 -0.16
N LEU A 179 -35.29 21.67 0.74
CA LEU A 179 -35.05 20.25 0.39
C LEU A 179 -36.33 19.39 0.33
N ALA A 180 -37.49 19.93 0.67
CA ALA A 180 -38.76 19.19 0.63
C ALA A 180 -39.26 18.92 -0.81
N THR A 181 -38.83 19.74 -1.76
CA THR A 181 -39.38 19.89 -3.12
C THR A 181 -38.82 18.91 -4.16
N LEU A 182 -37.60 18.38 -3.98
CA LEU A 182 -36.94 17.49 -4.94
C LEU A 182 -36.40 16.23 -4.27
N GLY A 183 -36.53 15.08 -4.94
CA GLY A 183 -36.05 13.78 -4.48
C GLY A 183 -36.94 13.10 -3.44
N GLU A 184 -36.66 11.83 -3.16
CA GLU A 184 -37.33 11.05 -2.12
C GLU A 184 -36.61 11.10 -0.77
N GLY A 185 -37.30 10.75 0.32
CA GLY A 185 -36.74 10.65 1.67
C GLY A 185 -36.65 11.96 2.47
N ASP A 186 -36.24 11.86 3.74
CA ASP A 186 -36.17 13.03 4.64
C ASP A 186 -34.84 13.78 4.50
N ALA A 187 -34.91 15.11 4.57
CA ALA A 187 -33.76 15.95 4.85
C ALA A 187 -33.23 15.69 6.28
N PHE A 188 -31.91 15.54 6.40
CA PHE A 188 -31.18 15.27 7.64
C PHE A 188 -30.03 16.29 7.82
N PRO A 189 -29.61 16.58 9.06
CA PRO A 189 -28.51 17.52 9.31
C PRO A 189 -27.16 16.94 8.86
N CYS A 190 -26.31 17.76 8.25
CA CYS A 190 -25.00 17.40 7.72
C CYS A 190 -23.99 18.55 7.82
N ASP A 191 -22.70 18.21 7.82
CA ASP A 191 -21.58 19.14 7.78
C ASP A 191 -20.92 19.14 6.39
N SER A 192 -20.09 20.13 6.09
CA SER A 192 -19.35 20.23 4.83
C SER A 192 -17.85 20.43 5.04
N TYR A 193 -17.02 19.75 4.26
CA TYR A 193 -15.57 19.89 4.22
C TYR A 193 -15.15 20.44 2.86
N THR A 194 -14.36 21.51 2.84
CA THR A 194 -13.79 22.07 1.60
C THR A 194 -12.36 21.57 1.44
N THR A 195 -12.14 20.80 0.38
CA THR A 195 -10.83 20.25 0.03
C THR A 195 -9.85 21.31 -0.49
N GLY A 196 -8.58 20.95 -0.64
CA GLY A 196 -7.52 21.85 -1.14
C GLY A 196 -7.72 22.34 -2.58
N SER A 197 -8.57 21.68 -3.38
CA SER A 197 -8.95 22.14 -4.73
C SER A 197 -10.22 23.01 -4.74
N GLY A 198 -10.75 23.39 -3.57
CA GLY A 198 -11.99 24.15 -3.44
C GLY A 198 -13.27 23.31 -3.55
N ARG A 199 -13.17 21.98 -3.75
CA ARG A 199 -14.35 21.11 -3.82
C ARG A 199 -14.98 20.91 -2.44
N VAL A 200 -16.29 21.14 -2.36
CA VAL A 200 -17.11 20.88 -1.16
C VAL A 200 -17.58 19.43 -1.12
N ILE A 201 -17.40 18.79 0.04
CA ILE A 201 -17.79 17.41 0.35
C ILE A 201 -18.72 17.44 1.55
N ASN A 202 -19.98 17.03 1.39
CA ASN A 202 -20.90 16.90 2.52
C ASN A 202 -20.61 15.59 3.28
N TYR A 203 -20.63 15.61 4.61
CA TYR A 203 -20.38 14.46 5.50
C TYR A 203 -21.14 14.64 6.83
N ARG A 204 -20.78 13.88 7.89
CA ARG A 204 -21.43 13.82 9.23
C ARG A 204 -21.53 15.17 9.98
N VAL A 205 -20.98 15.35 11.18
CA VAL A 205 -20.23 14.44 12.09
C VAL A 205 -21.16 13.76 13.13
N SER A 206 -20.65 12.77 13.89
CA SER A 206 -21.32 12.26 15.10
C SER A 206 -21.40 13.35 16.18
N LYS A 207 -22.57 13.98 16.32
CA LYS A 207 -23.01 14.90 17.41
C LYS A 207 -22.48 16.35 17.37
N THR A 208 -22.85 17.11 16.35
CA THR A 208 -22.69 18.59 16.28
C THR A 208 -23.98 19.30 15.89
N ALA A 209 -24.07 20.60 16.21
CA ALA A 209 -25.06 21.49 15.62
C ALA A 209 -24.61 21.82 14.18
N THR A 210 -25.47 21.53 13.21
CA THR A 210 -25.14 21.60 11.78
C THR A 210 -25.66 22.89 11.15
N THR A 211 -24.85 23.52 10.30
CA THR A 211 -25.25 24.71 9.52
C THR A 211 -25.88 24.35 8.17
N LYS A 212 -25.87 23.07 7.77
CA LYS A 212 -26.39 22.57 6.49
C LYS A 212 -27.33 21.39 6.70
N TRP A 213 -28.27 21.25 5.78
CA TRP A 213 -29.15 20.10 5.63
C TRP A 213 -28.80 19.38 4.33
N CYS A 214 -28.90 18.05 4.35
CA CYS A 214 -28.67 17.18 3.20
C CYS A 214 -29.85 16.23 3.02
N LYS A 215 -30.09 15.79 1.79
CA LYS A 215 -31.07 14.77 1.43
C LYS A 215 -30.46 13.86 0.35
N GLU A 216 -30.69 12.56 0.45
CA GLU A 216 -30.06 11.53 -0.40
C GLU A 216 -31.12 10.65 -1.04
N PHE A 217 -31.05 10.48 -2.36
CA PHE A 217 -32.03 9.74 -3.16
C PHE A 217 -31.38 9.13 -4.42
N GLY A 218 -32.11 8.26 -5.13
CA GLY A 218 -31.67 7.73 -6.43
C GLY A 218 -32.14 8.61 -7.59
N GLY A 219 -31.40 8.58 -8.70
CA GLY A 219 -31.82 9.12 -10.00
C GLY A 219 -31.59 8.10 -11.12
N TYR A 220 -32.41 8.16 -12.17
CA TYR A 220 -32.21 7.42 -13.41
C TYR A 220 -31.52 8.31 -14.43
N PHE A 221 -30.27 8.01 -14.74
CA PHE A 221 -29.42 8.74 -15.65
C PHE A 221 -29.60 8.17 -17.05
N LEU A 222 -29.86 9.06 -18.00
CA LEU A 222 -30.14 8.75 -19.40
C LEU A 222 -29.11 9.48 -20.25
N LEU A 223 -28.46 8.75 -21.15
CA LEU A 223 -27.55 9.32 -22.15
C LEU A 223 -28.10 9.02 -23.55
N ASN A 224 -28.42 10.05 -24.30
CA ASN A 224 -28.77 9.92 -25.71
C ASN A 224 -27.49 9.80 -26.53
N HIS A 225 -27.25 8.64 -27.14
CA HIS A 225 -26.05 8.37 -27.94
C HIS A 225 -25.96 9.20 -29.23
N HIS A 226 -27.08 9.70 -29.75
CA HIS A 226 -27.11 10.46 -31.00
C HIS A 226 -26.88 11.96 -30.77
N THR A 227 -27.47 12.55 -29.72
CA THR A 227 -27.31 13.98 -29.40
C THR A 227 -26.17 14.26 -28.42
N GLY A 228 -25.68 13.25 -27.70
CA GLY A 228 -24.71 13.41 -26.61
C GLY A 228 -25.27 14.10 -25.36
N ILE A 229 -26.58 14.39 -25.33
CA ILE A 229 -27.23 15.03 -24.18
C ILE A 229 -27.41 13.99 -23.08
N GLN A 230 -27.05 14.38 -21.86
CA GLN A 230 -27.27 13.60 -20.67
C GLN A 230 -28.35 14.24 -19.79
N GLU A 231 -29.19 13.41 -19.17
CA GLU A 231 -30.32 13.79 -18.34
C GLU A 231 -30.40 12.91 -17.10
N VAL A 232 -31.09 13.37 -16.06
CA VAL A 232 -31.48 12.55 -14.93
C VAL A 232 -32.95 12.73 -14.57
N LEU A 233 -33.66 11.61 -14.43
CA LEU A 233 -35.00 11.55 -13.88
C LEU A 233 -34.91 11.32 -12.37
N VAL A 234 -35.46 12.26 -11.61
CA VAL A 234 -35.54 12.23 -10.14
C VAL A 234 -36.99 12.05 -9.73
N ALA A 235 -37.30 11.09 -8.84
CA ALA A 235 -38.65 11.02 -8.29
C ALA A 235 -38.89 12.16 -7.29
N ASN A 236 -40.00 12.88 -7.49
CA ASN A 236 -40.49 13.92 -6.62
C ASN A 236 -41.77 13.44 -5.93
N VAL A 237 -41.72 13.37 -4.60
CA VAL A 237 -42.80 12.90 -3.72
C VAL A 237 -43.29 13.98 -2.77
N SER A 238 -43.03 15.26 -3.08
CA SER A 238 -43.50 16.43 -2.31
C SER A 238 -45.02 16.41 -2.10
N ASN A 239 -45.79 15.94 -3.09
CA ASN A 239 -47.15 15.47 -2.91
C ASN A 239 -47.23 13.94 -3.02
N ALA A 240 -47.37 13.24 -1.88
CA ALA A 240 -47.46 11.79 -1.84
C ALA A 240 -48.70 11.20 -2.57
N SER A 241 -49.73 12.02 -2.84
CA SER A 241 -50.92 11.59 -3.60
C SER A 241 -50.76 11.69 -5.12
N THR A 242 -49.80 12.49 -5.60
CA THR A 242 -49.49 12.66 -7.02
C THR A 242 -47.96 12.73 -7.23
N PRO A 243 -47.22 11.61 -7.06
CA PRO A 243 -45.80 11.58 -7.35
C PRO A 243 -45.52 11.90 -8.83
N VAL A 244 -44.38 12.54 -9.10
CA VAL A 244 -43.96 12.93 -10.46
C VAL A 244 -42.46 12.66 -10.66
N PHE A 245 -42.01 12.54 -11.90
CA PHE A 245 -40.59 12.61 -12.22
C PHE A 245 -40.18 14.06 -12.54
N SER A 246 -39.02 14.48 -12.05
CA SER A 246 -38.34 15.71 -12.42
C SER A 246 -37.17 15.38 -13.34
N SER A 247 -37.24 15.79 -14.60
CA SER A 247 -36.17 15.63 -15.59
C SER A 247 -35.26 16.85 -15.60
N LEU A 248 -33.99 16.63 -15.26
CA LEU A 248 -32.95 17.64 -15.20
C LEU A 248 -31.87 17.30 -16.23
N ARG A 249 -31.56 18.26 -17.10
CA ARG A 249 -30.40 18.15 -18.00
C ARG A 249 -29.11 18.19 -17.18
N LEU A 250 -28.15 17.33 -17.54
CA LEU A 250 -26.83 17.26 -16.92
C LEU A 250 -25.75 17.61 -17.94
N ASP A 251 -24.81 18.45 -17.53
CA ASP A 251 -23.57 18.65 -18.28
C ASP A 251 -22.48 17.72 -17.72
N TYR A 252 -21.75 17.05 -18.61
CA TYR A 252 -20.81 15.96 -18.27
C TYR A 252 -19.72 16.37 -17.26
N ALA A 253 -19.19 17.59 -17.41
CA ALA A 253 -18.02 18.07 -16.66
C ALA A 253 -18.34 18.75 -15.32
N THR A 254 -19.61 19.03 -15.04
CA THR A 254 -20.06 19.67 -13.79
C THR A 254 -20.86 18.65 -12.97
N PRO A 255 -20.26 18.01 -11.94
CA PRO A 255 -20.99 17.07 -11.09
C PRO A 255 -21.81 17.78 -9.99
N VAL A 256 -21.80 19.11 -9.94
CA VAL A 256 -22.56 19.92 -8.99
C VAL A 256 -23.33 20.99 -9.76
N PHE A 257 -24.63 21.11 -9.48
CA PHE A 257 -25.55 22.03 -10.13
C PHE A 257 -26.25 22.89 -9.07
N SER A 258 -26.41 24.19 -9.32
CA SER A 258 -27.35 25.00 -8.54
C SER A 258 -28.78 24.60 -8.90
N LEU A 259 -29.63 24.48 -7.89
CA LEU A 259 -31.07 24.30 -8.02
C LEU A 259 -31.84 25.60 -7.71
N GLU A 260 -31.16 26.74 -7.57
CA GLU A 260 -31.78 28.01 -7.17
C GLU A 260 -32.92 28.43 -8.12
N ASP A 261 -32.72 28.33 -9.43
CA ASP A 261 -33.74 28.63 -10.45
C ASP A 261 -34.93 27.65 -10.42
N LEU A 262 -34.73 26.42 -9.93
CA LEU A 262 -35.75 25.38 -9.89
C LEU A 262 -36.57 25.42 -8.59
N LEU A 263 -35.93 25.76 -7.47
CA LEU A 263 -36.51 25.70 -6.12
C LEU A 263 -36.88 27.07 -5.55
N GLY A 264 -36.37 28.16 -6.14
CA GLY A 264 -36.49 29.52 -5.60
C GLY A 264 -35.66 29.76 -4.33
N CYS A 265 -34.70 28.89 -4.05
CA CYS A 265 -33.88 28.91 -2.83
C CYS A 265 -32.51 28.28 -3.08
N ALA A 266 -31.48 28.76 -2.38
CA ALA A 266 -30.10 28.29 -2.52
C ALA A 266 -29.98 26.81 -2.10
N GLY A 267 -29.85 25.93 -3.08
CA GLY A 267 -29.65 24.49 -2.88
C GLY A 267 -28.81 23.91 -4.01
N ASP A 268 -27.87 23.04 -3.66
CA ASP A 268 -26.98 22.37 -4.60
C ASP A 268 -27.44 20.93 -4.84
N LEU A 269 -27.41 20.46 -6.09
CA LEU A 269 -27.49 19.05 -6.47
C LEU A 269 -26.10 18.50 -6.75
N TYR A 270 -25.69 17.47 -6.02
CA TYR A 270 -24.45 16.72 -6.21
C TYR A 270 -24.78 15.40 -6.91
N VAL A 271 -24.25 15.22 -8.13
CA VAL A 271 -24.26 13.94 -8.84
C VAL A 271 -23.22 13.02 -8.22
N GLY A 272 -23.62 11.78 -7.92
CA GLY A 272 -22.80 10.86 -7.14
C GLY A 272 -22.58 11.39 -5.74
N ALA A 273 -23.66 11.31 -4.95
CA ALA A 273 -23.70 11.64 -3.54
C ALA A 273 -22.45 11.15 -2.79
N THR A 274 -22.08 11.86 -1.73
CA THR A 274 -20.93 11.55 -0.88
C THR A 274 -21.11 10.23 -0.12
N ALA A 275 -20.97 9.12 -0.82
CA ALA A 275 -20.98 7.79 -0.25
C ALA A 275 -19.82 7.67 0.73
N GLY A 276 -20.13 7.41 2.01
CA GLY A 276 -19.11 7.01 2.97
C GLY A 276 -18.61 5.62 2.58
N HIS A 277 -17.42 5.58 1.99
CA HIS A 277 -16.72 4.38 1.54
C HIS A 277 -16.02 3.65 2.66
N THR A 278 -15.57 4.39 3.68
CA THR A 278 -15.00 3.85 4.91
C THR A 278 -15.42 4.72 6.07
N THR A 279 -15.90 4.09 7.15
CA THR A 279 -16.07 4.75 8.45
C THR A 279 -15.38 3.93 9.52
N THR A 280 -14.36 4.53 10.12
CA THR A 280 -13.66 3.92 11.25
C THR A 280 -13.71 4.81 12.46
N THR A 281 -13.70 4.14 13.61
CA THR A 281 -13.53 4.77 14.92
C THR A 281 -12.22 4.30 15.52
N ALA A 282 -11.50 5.21 16.15
CA ALA A 282 -10.25 4.91 16.83
C ALA A 282 -10.07 5.85 18.03
N TRP A 283 -9.05 5.59 18.85
CA TRP A 283 -8.71 6.42 20.01
C TRP A 283 -8.40 7.89 19.66
N TYR A 284 -8.03 8.17 18.41
CA TYR A 284 -7.79 9.53 17.89
C TYR A 284 -9.05 10.22 17.34
N GLY A 285 -10.19 9.52 17.25
CA GLY A 285 -11.46 10.01 16.69
C GLY A 285 -11.97 9.22 15.48
N ASP A 286 -13.07 9.70 14.91
CA ASP A 286 -13.74 9.11 13.74
C ASP A 286 -13.06 9.55 12.43
N THR A 287 -12.98 8.66 11.43
CA THR A 287 -12.57 9.02 10.06
C THR A 287 -13.62 8.58 9.04
N VAL A 288 -13.79 9.38 8.00
CA VAL A 288 -14.77 9.17 6.92
C VAL A 288 -14.04 9.29 5.59
N GLY A 289 -13.91 8.17 4.86
CA GLY A 289 -13.55 8.19 3.44
C GLY A 289 -14.80 8.43 2.61
N ALA A 290 -15.00 9.64 2.08
CA ALA A 290 -16.12 9.95 1.19
C ALA A 290 -15.69 9.84 -0.28
N TRP A 291 -16.48 9.15 -1.12
CA TRP A 291 -16.31 9.18 -2.58
C TRP A 291 -17.20 10.26 -3.20
N THR A 292 -16.71 10.91 -4.26
CA THR A 292 -17.42 11.99 -4.95
C THR A 292 -17.23 11.95 -6.47
N ALA A 293 -18.31 11.98 -7.26
CA ALA A 293 -18.19 11.92 -8.73
C ALA A 293 -17.53 13.19 -9.30
N ARG A 294 -16.59 13.06 -10.24
CA ARG A 294 -15.99 14.19 -10.98
C ARG A 294 -16.76 14.53 -12.24
N THR A 295 -17.46 13.56 -12.81
CA THR A 295 -18.32 13.73 -13.97
C THR A 295 -19.73 13.32 -13.60
N SER A 296 -20.72 13.82 -14.34
CA SER A 296 -22.12 13.44 -14.14
C SER A 296 -22.50 12.14 -14.86
N SER A 297 -21.53 11.43 -15.44
CA SER A 297 -21.63 10.34 -16.43
C SER A 297 -22.64 9.23 -16.18
N ALA A 298 -23.27 8.73 -17.25
CA ALA A 298 -24.09 7.51 -17.29
C ALA A 298 -23.29 6.28 -17.75
N ALA A 299 -23.96 5.16 -18.09
CA ALA A 299 -23.32 4.04 -18.79
C ALA A 299 -22.66 4.47 -20.10
N LYS A 300 -21.44 3.97 -20.35
CA LYS A 300 -20.71 4.19 -21.59
C LYS A 300 -21.16 3.28 -22.72
N SER A 301 -21.58 2.07 -22.39
CA SER A 301 -22.14 1.12 -23.34
C SER A 301 -23.13 0.19 -22.65
N MET A 302 -23.97 -0.42 -23.46
CA MET A 302 -24.98 -1.37 -23.04
C MET A 302 -25.07 -2.52 -24.03
N VAL A 303 -25.46 -3.69 -23.54
CA VAL A 303 -25.83 -4.85 -24.36
C VAL A 303 -27.15 -5.40 -23.84
N MET A 304 -28.17 -5.38 -24.69
CA MET A 304 -29.40 -6.13 -24.45
C MET A 304 -29.35 -7.47 -25.16
N THR A 305 -29.61 -8.55 -24.44
CA THR A 305 -29.81 -9.88 -25.00
C THR A 305 -31.16 -10.41 -24.57
N ARG A 306 -31.88 -11.07 -25.49
CA ARG A 306 -33.16 -11.71 -25.19
C ARG A 306 -32.90 -13.17 -24.84
N ASN A 307 -33.34 -13.59 -23.66
CA ASN A 307 -33.22 -14.97 -23.21
C ASN A 307 -34.31 -15.85 -23.86
N VAL A 308 -34.10 -17.17 -23.85
CA VAL A 308 -35.01 -18.16 -24.46
C VAL A 308 -36.41 -18.09 -23.85
N ASP A 309 -36.51 -17.83 -22.55
CA ASP A 309 -37.77 -17.68 -21.80
C ASP A 309 -38.50 -16.35 -22.08
N GLY A 310 -37.99 -15.52 -22.99
CA GLY A 310 -38.60 -14.25 -23.40
C GLY A 310 -38.23 -13.04 -22.54
N THR A 311 -37.47 -13.23 -21.44
CA THR A 311 -36.93 -12.16 -20.60
C THR A 311 -35.77 -11.42 -21.29
N TYR A 312 -35.48 -10.19 -20.85
CA TYR A 312 -34.41 -9.35 -21.37
C TYR A 312 -33.28 -9.25 -20.34
N ILE A 313 -32.08 -9.68 -20.72
CA ILE A 313 -30.87 -9.50 -19.94
C ILE A 313 -30.18 -8.23 -20.44
N TYR A 314 -30.17 -7.21 -19.61
CA TYR A 314 -29.48 -5.94 -19.84
C TYR A 314 -28.14 -5.94 -19.12
N SER A 315 -27.06 -5.66 -19.86
CA SER A 315 -25.69 -5.51 -19.35
C SER A 315 -25.21 -4.08 -19.59
N ALA A 316 -25.11 -3.26 -18.56
CA ALA A 316 -24.53 -1.90 -18.65
C ALA A 316 -23.05 -1.92 -18.26
N LEU A 317 -22.19 -1.32 -19.09
CA LEU A 317 -20.86 -0.90 -18.68
C LEU A 317 -20.95 0.52 -18.11
N SER A 318 -21.04 0.59 -16.80
CA SER A 318 -21.10 1.85 -16.06
C SER A 318 -19.68 2.34 -15.75
N TRP A 319 -19.42 3.62 -15.98
CA TRP A 319 -18.09 4.23 -15.83
C TRP A 319 -18.23 5.55 -15.09
N PHE A 320 -17.94 5.55 -13.80
CA PHE A 320 -18.05 6.74 -12.96
C PHE A 320 -16.67 7.22 -12.55
N GLU A 321 -16.29 8.39 -13.06
CA GLU A 321 -15.05 9.06 -12.70
C GLU A 321 -15.31 9.82 -11.40
N GLY A 322 -14.47 9.63 -10.38
CA GLY A 322 -14.66 10.22 -9.07
C GLY A 322 -13.38 10.34 -8.27
N ALA A 323 -13.51 10.80 -7.02
CA ALA A 323 -12.40 10.90 -6.08
C ALA A 323 -12.80 10.44 -4.69
N VAL A 324 -11.93 9.67 -4.03
CA VAL A 324 -12.03 9.38 -2.59
C VAL A 324 -11.23 10.42 -1.83
N THR A 325 -11.85 11.02 -0.82
CA THR A 325 -11.23 11.93 0.14
C THR A 325 -11.41 11.40 1.55
N GLN A 326 -10.33 11.28 2.31
CA GLN A 326 -10.37 10.85 3.70
C GLN A 326 -10.39 12.07 4.62
N ILE A 327 -11.49 12.26 5.33
CA ILE A 327 -11.69 13.31 6.32
C ILE A 327 -11.50 12.70 7.71
N GLY A 328 -10.74 13.35 8.58
CA GLY A 328 -10.43 12.86 9.92
C GLY A 328 -9.97 13.96 10.87
N PRO A 329 -9.48 13.58 12.06
CA PRO A 329 -9.01 14.52 13.06
C PRO A 329 -7.52 14.79 12.90
N ILE A 330 -7.11 16.07 12.97
CA ILE A 330 -5.72 16.53 12.84
C ILE A 330 -4.74 15.75 13.76
N TYR A 331 -5.19 15.30 14.93
CA TYR A 331 -4.40 14.48 15.86
C TYR A 331 -3.91 13.16 15.26
N ARG A 332 -4.71 12.52 14.38
CA ARG A 332 -4.32 11.31 13.64
C ARG A 332 -3.07 11.58 12.81
N ASP A 333 -3.10 12.66 12.05
CA ASP A 333 -2.02 13.02 11.12
C ASP A 333 -0.78 13.49 11.86
N LEU A 334 -0.92 14.23 12.96
CA LEU A 334 0.19 14.57 13.87
C LEU A 334 0.87 13.30 14.44
N PHE A 335 0.09 12.30 14.88
CA PHE A 335 0.64 11.06 15.43
C PHE A 335 1.31 10.19 14.35
N ARG A 336 0.73 10.12 13.15
CA ARG A 336 1.36 9.42 12.01
C ARG A 336 2.68 10.12 11.63
N CYS A 337 2.68 11.45 11.50
CA CYS A 337 3.89 12.23 11.23
C CYS A 337 4.98 12.04 12.31
N SER A 338 4.63 11.89 13.59
CA SER A 338 5.63 11.67 14.64
C SER A 338 6.26 10.26 14.59
N LEU A 339 5.47 9.20 14.34
CA LEU A 339 6.01 7.85 14.10
C LEU A 339 6.98 7.84 12.91
N LEU A 340 6.64 8.56 11.85
CA LEU A 340 7.45 8.64 10.63
C LEU A 340 8.72 9.46 10.81
N LEU A 341 8.66 10.53 11.60
CA LEU A 341 9.84 11.29 11.99
C LEU A 341 10.82 10.38 12.75
N LEU A 342 10.34 9.54 13.68
CA LEU A 342 11.17 8.57 14.39
C LEU A 342 11.82 7.54 13.44
N VAL A 343 11.05 6.95 12.51
CA VAL A 343 11.60 6.02 11.49
C VAL A 343 12.62 6.72 10.59
N THR A 344 12.36 7.98 10.21
CA THR A 344 13.26 8.77 9.34
C THR A 344 14.54 9.15 10.06
N VAL A 345 14.46 9.56 11.34
CA VAL A 345 15.62 9.81 12.20
C VAL A 345 16.45 8.54 12.39
N TYR A 346 15.82 7.38 12.60
CA TYR A 346 16.52 6.10 12.63
C TYR A 346 17.25 5.81 11.32
N ARG A 347 16.56 5.90 10.17
CA ARG A 347 17.14 5.67 8.83
C ARG A 347 18.35 6.55 8.56
N ILE A 348 18.23 7.86 8.81
CA ILE A 348 19.31 8.83 8.61
C ILE A 348 20.48 8.52 9.54
N SER A 349 20.23 8.35 10.83
CA SER A 349 21.29 8.17 11.83
C SER A 349 22.00 6.82 11.79
N SER A 350 21.27 5.75 11.41
CA SER A 350 21.68 4.36 11.62
C SER A 350 21.97 3.60 10.31
N ILE A 351 21.54 4.11 9.15
CA ILE A 351 21.80 3.48 7.85
C ILE A 351 22.54 4.46 6.93
N TYR A 352 21.96 5.65 6.68
CA TYR A 352 22.52 6.56 5.68
C TYR A 352 23.78 7.31 6.16
N TYR A 353 23.86 7.69 7.42
CA TYR A 353 25.03 8.37 7.98
C TYR A 353 26.31 7.49 7.95
N PRO A 354 26.31 6.21 8.37
CA PRO A 354 27.44 5.30 8.17
C PRO A 354 27.87 5.14 6.70
N ILE A 355 26.91 4.97 5.78
CA ILE A 355 27.17 4.84 4.35
C ILE A 355 27.85 6.11 3.81
N TRP A 356 27.38 7.29 4.22
CA TRP A 356 27.97 8.57 3.87
C TRP A 356 29.39 8.75 4.43
N LEU A 357 29.67 8.27 5.65
CA LEU A 357 31.01 8.28 6.22
C LEU A 357 31.99 7.41 5.43
N VAL A 358 31.57 6.26 4.91
CA VAL A 358 32.39 5.43 4.00
C VAL A 358 32.59 6.13 2.65
N TYR A 359 31.52 6.66 2.04
CA TYR A 359 31.61 7.40 0.79
C TYR A 359 32.61 8.57 0.86
N LYS A 360 32.55 9.38 1.92
CA LYS A 360 33.45 10.51 2.15
C LYS A 360 34.93 10.10 2.23
N ARG A 361 35.23 8.85 2.64
CA ARG A 361 36.58 8.30 2.75
C ARG A 361 37.13 7.76 1.42
N GLN A 362 36.28 7.46 0.44
CA GLN A 362 36.66 6.83 -0.84
C GLN A 362 37.22 7.81 -1.88
N GLY A 363 36.90 9.11 -1.78
CA GLY A 363 37.47 10.15 -2.67
C GLY A 363 37.07 10.03 -4.16
N ARG A 364 36.02 9.28 -4.47
CA ARG A 364 35.50 9.04 -5.84
C ARG A 364 34.10 9.63 -6.00
N THR A 365 33.64 9.83 -7.24
CA THR A 365 32.25 10.21 -7.49
C THR A 365 31.29 9.08 -7.10
N PHE A 366 30.14 9.42 -6.53
CA PHE A 366 29.16 8.45 -6.01
C PHE A 366 28.80 7.35 -7.03
N TRP A 367 28.53 7.72 -8.28
CA TRP A 367 28.19 6.75 -9.33
C TRP A 367 29.34 5.81 -9.70
N ALA A 368 30.59 6.30 -9.72
CA ALA A 368 31.76 5.47 -10.00
C ALA A 368 32.13 4.55 -8.83
N TRP A 369 31.72 4.91 -7.60
CA TRP A 369 31.80 4.04 -6.43
C TRP A 369 30.66 3.00 -6.45
N ALA A 370 29.41 3.45 -6.56
CA ALA A 370 28.21 2.62 -6.49
C ALA A 370 28.10 1.59 -7.63
N ALA A 371 28.55 1.92 -8.84
CA ALA A 371 28.57 0.98 -9.97
C ALA A 371 29.70 -0.07 -9.87
N ALA A 372 30.69 0.14 -9.00
CA ALA A 372 31.94 -0.62 -9.00
C ALA A 372 31.99 -1.71 -7.92
N ARG A 373 31.00 -2.62 -7.95
CA ARG A 373 30.82 -3.85 -7.12
C ARG A 373 30.08 -3.62 -5.79
N HIS A 374 28.74 -3.68 -5.85
CA HIS A 374 27.88 -3.84 -4.66
C HIS A 374 26.91 -5.01 -4.81
N MET A 375 27.42 -6.25 -4.78
CA MET A 375 26.54 -7.43 -4.80
C MET A 375 26.03 -7.70 -3.39
N GLY A 376 24.76 -7.37 -3.14
CA GLY A 376 24.08 -7.68 -1.88
C GLY A 376 23.67 -6.50 -1.02
N LEU A 377 23.74 -5.25 -1.51
CA LEU A 377 23.22 -4.07 -0.81
C LEU A 377 21.68 -4.12 -0.68
N VAL A 378 21.20 -4.82 0.34
CA VAL A 378 19.82 -4.81 0.81
C VAL A 378 19.73 -3.80 1.95
N LEU A 379 19.57 -2.52 1.61
CA LEU A 379 19.33 -1.49 2.62
C LEU A 379 18.07 -1.87 3.41
N HIS A 380 17.98 -1.41 4.66
CA HIS A 380 16.87 -1.73 5.57
C HIS A 380 16.79 -3.20 6.05
N LYS A 381 17.78 -4.07 5.77
CA LYS A 381 17.95 -5.35 6.52
C LYS A 381 17.94 -5.13 8.03
N ARG A 382 18.63 -4.07 8.46
CA ARG A 382 18.77 -3.67 9.85
C ARG A 382 17.45 -3.35 10.54
N GLU A 383 16.51 -2.68 9.85
CA GLU A 383 15.17 -2.39 10.37
C GLU A 383 14.44 -3.69 10.76
N ARG A 384 14.59 -4.74 9.94
CA ARG A 384 13.96 -6.06 10.14
C ARG A 384 14.56 -6.89 11.28
N ARG A 385 15.62 -6.39 11.93
CA ARG A 385 16.29 -6.99 13.09
C ARG A 385 16.12 -6.16 14.37
N SER A 386 15.66 -4.91 14.25
CA SER A 386 15.39 -4.02 15.38
C SER A 386 13.92 -4.13 15.80
N LEU A 387 13.66 -4.80 16.93
CA LEU A 387 12.31 -4.91 17.50
C LEU A 387 11.65 -3.53 17.72
N PRO A 388 12.31 -2.50 18.29
CA PRO A 388 11.71 -1.17 18.47
C PRO A 388 11.22 -0.54 17.16
N ILE A 389 12.00 -0.65 16.07
CA ILE A 389 11.63 -0.11 14.77
C ILE A 389 10.48 -0.90 14.14
N LEU A 390 10.49 -2.24 14.23
CA LEU A 390 9.37 -3.05 13.77
C LEU A 390 8.09 -2.77 14.57
N THR A 391 8.16 -2.47 15.86
CA THR A 391 7.00 -2.01 16.65
C THR A 391 6.45 -0.70 16.10
N ILE A 392 7.31 0.31 15.86
CA ILE A 392 6.90 1.61 15.32
C ILE A 392 6.28 1.46 13.91
N LEU A 393 6.90 0.67 13.03
CA LEU A 393 6.39 0.39 11.68
C LEU A 393 5.08 -0.42 11.70
N SER A 394 4.90 -1.32 12.67
CA SER A 394 3.67 -2.08 12.83
C SER A 394 2.53 -1.21 13.37
N LEU A 395 2.81 -0.33 14.34
CA LEU A 395 1.85 0.66 14.83
C LEU A 395 1.44 1.63 13.72
N GLU A 396 2.38 2.10 12.91
CA GLU A 396 2.08 2.92 11.72
C GLU A 396 1.16 2.17 10.75
N ALA A 397 1.48 0.92 10.39
CA ALA A 397 0.65 0.11 9.51
C ALA A 397 -0.78 -0.13 10.04
N LEU A 398 -0.92 -0.37 11.35
CA LEU A 398 -2.23 -0.53 12.02
C LEU A 398 -3.05 0.76 12.02
N LEU A 399 -2.43 1.91 12.27
CA LEU A 399 -3.12 3.21 12.27
C LEU A 399 -3.46 3.67 10.85
N SER A 400 -2.66 3.26 9.86
CA SER A 400 -2.84 3.53 8.44
C SER A 400 -3.72 2.49 7.71
N THR A 401 -4.42 1.60 8.41
CA THR A 401 -5.30 0.57 7.81
C THR A 401 -6.28 1.17 6.81
N ASP A 402 -6.94 2.28 7.16
CA ASP A 402 -7.88 3.00 6.27
C ASP A 402 -7.24 3.45 4.95
N ASP A 403 -6.01 3.97 5.04
CA ASP A 403 -5.26 4.42 3.87
C ASP A 403 -4.81 3.23 3.01
N ILE A 404 -4.47 2.09 3.63
CA ILE A 404 -4.12 0.85 2.95
C ILE A 404 -5.36 0.30 2.22
N VAL A 405 -6.53 0.28 2.87
CA VAL A 405 -7.82 -0.10 2.26
C VAL A 405 -8.17 0.80 1.07
N SER A 406 -8.08 2.12 1.24
CA SER A 406 -8.32 3.07 0.16
C SER A 406 -7.29 2.92 -0.98
N ASN A 407 -6.04 2.53 -0.68
CA ASN A 407 -5.03 2.23 -1.70
C ASN A 407 -5.31 0.91 -2.42
N CYS A 408 -5.82 -0.13 -1.74
CA CYS A 408 -6.27 -1.38 -2.36
C CYS A 408 -7.42 -1.15 -3.35
N GLN A 409 -8.40 -0.31 -2.98
CA GLN A 409 -9.51 0.08 -3.85
C GLN A 409 -9.01 0.91 -5.04
N HIS A 410 -8.13 1.89 -4.80
CA HIS A 410 -7.49 2.68 -5.87
C HIS A 410 -6.70 1.81 -6.85
N ALA A 411 -5.97 0.79 -6.37
CA ALA A 411 -5.20 -0.12 -7.23
C ALA A 411 -6.08 -0.95 -8.20
N ILE A 412 -7.39 -1.06 -7.96
CA ILE A 412 -8.35 -1.79 -8.81
C ILE A 412 -9.21 -0.86 -9.63
N TYR A 413 -9.70 0.24 -9.04
CA TYR A 413 -10.56 1.19 -9.72
C TYR A 413 -9.79 2.28 -10.49
N THR A 414 -8.46 2.36 -10.40
CA THR A 414 -7.72 3.39 -11.17
C THR A 414 -7.18 2.81 -12.48
N VAL A 415 -7.71 3.31 -13.59
CA VAL A 415 -7.16 3.09 -14.93
C VAL A 415 -5.72 3.61 -14.97
N PRO A 416 -4.73 2.87 -15.50
CA PRO A 416 -3.33 3.26 -15.50
C PRO A 416 -3.03 4.51 -16.36
N SER A 417 -3.24 5.70 -15.79
CA SER A 417 -2.78 7.00 -16.32
C SER A 417 -1.29 7.24 -16.07
N SER A 418 -0.73 6.68 -15.00
CA SER A 418 0.70 6.72 -14.67
C SER A 418 1.16 5.46 -13.95
N TYR A 419 2.06 4.71 -14.59
CA TYR A 419 2.70 3.53 -13.99
C TYR A 419 3.42 3.86 -12.67
N PHE A 420 3.97 5.07 -12.53
CA PHE A 420 4.67 5.51 -11.32
C PHE A 420 3.71 5.65 -10.12
N SER A 421 2.53 6.23 -10.33
CA SER A 421 1.49 6.35 -9.29
C SER A 421 1.01 4.96 -8.81
N ILE A 422 0.85 4.02 -9.76
CA ILE A 422 0.47 2.64 -9.45
C ILE A 422 1.56 1.91 -8.66
N VAL A 423 2.83 2.01 -9.08
CA VAL A 423 3.95 1.42 -8.33
C VAL A 423 3.97 1.94 -6.90
N LEU A 424 3.79 3.24 -6.68
CA LEU A 424 3.77 3.82 -5.34
C LEU A 424 2.51 3.46 -4.54
N THR A 425 1.37 3.25 -5.20
CA THR A 425 0.15 2.68 -4.59
C THR A 425 0.44 1.25 -4.08
N TYR A 426 1.03 0.37 -4.89
CA TYR A 426 1.41 -0.97 -4.47
C TYR A 426 2.46 -0.97 -3.33
N MET A 427 3.45 -0.08 -3.39
CA MET A 427 4.44 0.09 -2.31
C MET A 427 3.83 0.67 -1.03
N SER A 428 2.75 1.44 -1.12
CA SER A 428 1.96 1.90 0.03
C SER A 428 1.22 0.72 0.70
N ILE A 429 0.67 -0.21 -0.11
CA ILE A 429 -0.01 -1.42 0.39
C ILE A 429 0.96 -2.40 1.08
N THR A 430 2.22 -2.51 0.63
CA THR A 430 3.21 -3.43 1.25
C THR A 430 3.57 -3.12 2.71
N ARG A 431 3.13 -1.99 3.28
CA ARG A 431 3.26 -1.69 4.71
C ARG A 431 2.63 -2.76 5.63
N ILE A 432 1.65 -3.51 5.14
CA ILE A 432 1.06 -4.66 5.85
C ILE A 432 2.08 -5.77 6.23
N ILE A 433 3.21 -5.81 5.54
CA ILE A 433 4.28 -6.79 5.81
C ILE A 433 4.98 -6.48 7.15
N TRP A 434 4.91 -5.26 7.68
CA TRP A 434 5.59 -4.89 8.94
C TRP A 434 5.05 -5.61 10.18
N PRO A 435 3.73 -5.67 10.45
CA PRO A 435 3.17 -6.54 11.49
C PRO A 435 3.62 -8.01 11.37
N CYS A 436 3.67 -8.56 10.16
CA CYS A 436 4.15 -9.92 9.92
C CYS A 436 5.64 -10.05 10.32
N ALA A 437 6.49 -9.10 9.92
CA ALA A 437 7.91 -9.07 10.25
C ALA A 437 8.15 -8.92 11.77
N PHE A 438 7.32 -8.13 12.46
CA PHE A 438 7.32 -8.01 13.92
C PHE A 438 7.00 -9.34 14.60
N PHE A 439 5.91 -10.02 14.22
CA PHE A 439 5.56 -11.34 14.76
C PHE A 439 6.65 -12.39 14.51
N LEU A 440 7.23 -12.43 13.30
CA LEU A 440 8.33 -13.34 12.98
C LEU A 440 9.58 -13.08 13.81
N LEU A 441 9.97 -11.82 14.01
CA LEU A 441 11.13 -11.50 14.84
C LEU A 441 10.87 -11.80 16.33
N LEU A 442 9.68 -11.47 16.84
CA LEU A 442 9.26 -11.79 18.21
C LEU A 442 9.31 -13.30 18.45
N PHE A 443 8.74 -14.10 17.53
CA PHE A 443 8.78 -15.56 17.60
C PHE A 443 10.22 -16.12 17.53
N SER A 444 11.07 -15.58 16.66
CA SER A 444 12.48 -15.97 16.57
C SER A 444 13.26 -15.66 17.86
N ARG A 445 13.01 -14.51 18.50
CA ARG A 445 13.62 -14.17 19.81
C ARG A 445 13.08 -15.03 20.96
N LEU A 446 11.80 -15.43 20.93
CA LEU A 446 11.25 -16.39 21.88
C LEU A 446 11.89 -17.78 21.73
N ILE A 447 12.14 -18.25 20.50
CA ILE A 447 12.89 -19.49 20.24
C ILE A 447 14.35 -19.37 20.73
N GLU A 448 15.02 -18.27 20.42
CA GLU A 448 16.39 -18.01 20.89
C GLU A 448 16.51 -18.06 22.41
N TRP A 449 15.50 -17.52 23.12
CA TRP A 449 15.46 -17.51 24.58
C TRP A 449 15.11 -18.87 25.20
N THR A 450 14.24 -19.66 24.55
CA THR A 450 13.71 -20.92 25.12
C THR A 450 14.48 -22.18 24.70
N ILE A 451 14.93 -22.26 23.44
CA ILE A 451 15.62 -23.43 22.86
C ILE A 451 17.12 -23.11 22.63
N GLY A 452 17.46 -21.83 22.45
CA GLY A 452 18.84 -21.35 22.31
C GLY A 452 19.16 -20.75 20.94
N PRO A 453 20.25 -19.97 20.83
CA PRO A 453 20.57 -19.18 19.64
C PRO A 453 20.89 -20.00 18.39
N HIS A 454 21.21 -21.29 18.52
CA HIS A 454 21.42 -22.18 17.38
C HIS A 454 20.14 -22.46 16.56
N PHE A 455 18.96 -22.21 17.15
CA PHE A 455 17.66 -22.38 16.51
C PHE A 455 17.01 -21.03 16.13
N ALA A 456 17.71 -19.90 16.26
CA ALA A 456 17.20 -18.61 15.82
C ALA A 456 17.15 -18.52 14.28
N PHE A 457 16.01 -18.09 13.74
CA PHE A 457 15.75 -18.08 12.30
C PHE A 457 15.72 -16.65 11.73
N ALA A 458 16.20 -16.47 10.50
CA ALA A 458 16.20 -15.18 9.78
C ALA A 458 14.91 -14.96 8.93
N LEU A 459 13.75 -15.31 9.49
CA LEU A 459 12.46 -15.40 8.78
C LEU A 459 11.99 -14.08 8.15
N SER A 460 12.38 -12.93 8.70
CA SER A 460 11.98 -11.61 8.19
C SER A 460 12.66 -11.23 6.86
N GLU A 461 13.72 -11.95 6.44
CA GLU A 461 14.28 -11.82 5.08
C GLU A 461 13.42 -12.57 4.04
N ASP A 462 13.01 -13.80 4.36
CA ASP A 462 12.23 -14.67 3.46
C ASP A 462 10.75 -14.23 3.34
N LEU A 463 10.20 -13.56 4.35
CA LEU A 463 8.86 -12.95 4.31
C LEU A 463 8.66 -12.01 3.11
N PHE A 464 9.69 -11.30 2.66
CA PHE A 464 9.56 -10.43 1.48
C PHE A 464 9.51 -11.21 0.17
N LEU A 465 10.15 -12.39 0.11
CA LEU A 465 10.09 -13.28 -1.05
C LEU A 465 8.69 -13.93 -1.18
N LEU A 466 8.13 -14.36 -0.05
CA LEU A 466 6.87 -15.12 0.00
C LEU A 466 5.63 -14.22 0.10
N GLY A 467 5.69 -13.14 0.89
CA GLY A 467 4.57 -12.27 1.19
C GLY A 467 4.32 -11.18 0.15
N ALA A 468 5.36 -10.55 -0.42
CA ALA A 468 5.18 -9.44 -1.36
C ALA A 468 4.35 -9.81 -2.62
N PRO A 469 4.54 -10.99 -3.26
CA PRO A 469 3.69 -11.40 -4.39
C PRO A 469 2.20 -11.54 -4.01
N VAL A 470 1.90 -12.06 -2.81
CA VAL A 470 0.52 -12.18 -2.30
C VAL A 470 -0.09 -10.79 -2.08
N VAL A 471 0.69 -9.86 -1.53
CA VAL A 471 0.28 -8.46 -1.29
C VAL A 471 0.06 -7.70 -2.60
N TRP A 472 0.80 -8.00 -3.67
CA TRP A 472 0.62 -7.34 -4.97
C TRP A 472 -0.51 -7.96 -5.81
N ILE A 473 -0.71 -9.28 -5.77
CA ILE A 473 -1.64 -9.96 -6.69
C ILE A 473 -3.02 -10.18 -6.06
N TYR A 474 -3.06 -10.64 -4.80
CA TYR A 474 -4.31 -11.10 -4.17
C TYR A 474 -4.93 -10.05 -3.25
N LEU A 475 -4.11 -9.39 -2.43
CA LEU A 475 -4.60 -8.55 -1.36
C LEU A 475 -5.50 -7.38 -1.81
N PRO A 476 -5.22 -6.64 -2.91
CA PRO A 476 -6.10 -5.56 -3.33
C PRO A 476 -7.50 -6.08 -3.71
N ALA A 477 -7.57 -7.23 -4.41
CA ALA A 477 -8.82 -7.83 -4.86
C ALA A 477 -9.64 -8.36 -3.68
N TYR A 478 -8.98 -9.02 -2.73
CA TYR A 478 -9.62 -9.47 -1.49
C TYR A 478 -10.13 -8.29 -0.65
N VAL A 479 -9.30 -7.27 -0.43
CA VAL A 479 -9.66 -6.09 0.37
C VAL A 479 -10.74 -5.26 -0.31
N THR A 480 -10.75 -5.17 -1.63
CA THR A 480 -11.82 -4.44 -2.34
C THR A 480 -13.13 -5.22 -2.24
N THR A 481 -13.14 -6.53 -2.51
CA THR A 481 -14.37 -7.34 -2.45
C THR A 481 -14.93 -7.51 -1.03
N GLN A 482 -14.09 -7.63 0.00
CA GLN A 482 -14.53 -7.71 1.40
C GLN A 482 -14.76 -6.34 2.03
N GLY A 483 -13.91 -5.36 1.73
CA GLY A 483 -14.05 -3.99 2.20
C GLY A 483 -15.37 -3.38 1.73
N MET A 484 -15.73 -3.57 0.46
CA MET A 484 -17.07 -3.24 -0.04
C MET A 484 -18.14 -3.83 0.90
N LYS A 485 -18.20 -5.16 1.08
CA LYS A 485 -19.17 -5.82 1.99
C LYS A 485 -19.19 -5.26 3.42
N LEU A 486 -18.03 -4.90 3.98
CA LEU A 486 -17.91 -4.38 5.35
C LEU A 486 -18.40 -2.94 5.50
N PHE A 487 -18.12 -2.06 4.53
CA PHE A 487 -18.51 -0.64 4.60
C PHE A 487 -19.89 -0.34 4.01
N HIS A 488 -20.56 -1.33 3.40
CA HIS A 488 -21.93 -1.16 2.94
C HIS A 488 -22.95 -1.12 4.09
N GLY A 489 -23.17 0.09 4.60
CA GLY A 489 -24.44 0.47 5.22
C GLY A 489 -25.55 0.55 4.18
N TYR A 490 -26.03 -0.59 3.69
CA TYR A 490 -27.15 -0.64 2.75
C TYR A 490 -28.43 -0.09 3.39
N ARG A 491 -28.96 1.02 2.87
CA ARG A 491 -30.31 1.46 3.20
C ARG A 491 -31.10 1.88 1.96
N TRP A 492 -32.25 1.22 1.85
CA TRP A 492 -33.32 1.51 0.92
C TRP A 492 -33.98 2.85 1.26
N ASN A 493 -33.53 3.93 0.62
CA ASN A 493 -34.26 5.20 0.58
C ASN A 493 -34.87 5.35 -0.83
N GLY A 494 -36.11 5.83 -0.90
CA GLY A 494 -36.91 5.90 -2.14
C GLY A 494 -37.89 4.73 -2.28
N VAL A 495 -39.14 5.07 -2.59
CA VAL A 495 -40.21 4.15 -2.97
C VAL A 495 -40.18 3.94 -4.48
N ILE A 496 -39.99 5.02 -5.25
CA ILE A 496 -40.08 5.03 -6.71
C ILE A 496 -38.72 4.79 -7.36
N VAL A 497 -37.65 5.42 -6.87
CA VAL A 497 -36.27 5.30 -7.36
C VAL A 497 -35.37 4.85 -6.21
N ARG A 498 -35.36 3.54 -5.95
CA ARG A 498 -34.61 2.94 -4.84
C ARG A 498 -33.11 3.23 -4.91
N HIS A 499 -32.54 3.79 -3.85
CA HIS A 499 -31.09 4.02 -3.70
C HIS A 499 -30.38 2.79 -3.10
N TYR A 500 -29.16 2.49 -3.58
CA TYR A 500 -28.41 1.25 -3.30
C TYR A 500 -27.00 1.44 -2.72
N VAL A 501 -26.61 2.67 -2.39
CA VAL A 501 -25.24 3.02 -1.96
C VAL A 501 -25.22 3.40 -0.48
N SER A 502 -24.05 3.30 0.17
CA SER A 502 -23.87 3.83 1.52
C SER A 502 -24.21 5.33 1.58
N SER A 503 -24.99 5.70 2.59
CA SER A 503 -25.62 7.01 2.74
C SER A 503 -25.02 7.71 3.97
N ILE A 504 -24.67 8.99 3.89
CA ILE A 504 -24.05 9.76 5.01
C ILE A 504 -24.86 9.63 6.29
N ARG A 505 -26.20 9.60 6.16
CA ARG A 505 -27.14 9.42 7.27
C ARG A 505 -26.94 8.09 8.02
N ASN A 506 -26.51 7.03 7.33
CA ASN A 506 -26.38 5.67 7.88
C ASN A 506 -24.93 5.14 7.86
N VAL A 507 -23.97 5.88 7.30
CA VAL A 507 -22.53 5.58 7.31
C VAL A 507 -21.96 5.44 8.73
N TYR A 508 -22.68 5.94 9.74
CA TYR A 508 -22.39 5.75 11.17
C TYR A 508 -22.93 4.45 11.77
N SER A 509 -23.90 3.75 11.15
CA SER A 509 -24.50 2.53 11.72
C SER A 509 -23.54 1.34 11.71
N ASN A 510 -22.64 1.31 10.73
CA ASN A 510 -21.68 0.23 10.51
C ASN A 510 -20.24 0.67 10.83
N GLN A 511 -20.07 1.62 11.77
CA GLN A 511 -18.75 2.05 12.22
C GLN A 511 -17.95 0.89 12.79
N VAL A 512 -16.80 0.58 12.16
CA VAL A 512 -15.88 -0.46 12.62
C VAL A 512 -14.71 0.20 13.36
N ASN A 513 -14.32 -0.34 14.52
CA ASN A 513 -13.08 0.09 15.18
C ASN A 513 -11.90 -0.21 14.24
N ASN A 514 -10.99 0.73 14.02
CA ASN A 514 -9.83 0.56 13.12
C ASN A 514 -9.03 -0.75 13.41
N LEU A 515 -8.87 -1.13 14.68
CA LEU A 515 -8.22 -2.41 15.04
C LEU A 515 -9.06 -3.64 14.63
N ALA A 516 -10.39 -3.57 14.76
CA ALA A 516 -11.30 -4.62 14.31
C ALA A 516 -11.34 -4.72 12.78
N LEU A 517 -11.26 -3.59 12.08
CA LEU A 517 -11.15 -3.55 10.62
C LEU A 517 -9.86 -4.23 10.16
N TYR A 518 -8.73 -3.91 10.80
CA TYR A 518 -7.46 -4.58 10.51
C TYR A 518 -7.54 -6.08 10.76
N THR A 519 -8.08 -6.55 11.89
CA THR A 519 -8.16 -7.99 12.15
C THR A 519 -9.08 -8.72 11.17
N GLN A 520 -10.19 -8.11 10.75
CA GLN A 520 -11.11 -8.68 9.76
C GLN A 520 -10.50 -8.77 8.34
N LEU A 521 -9.86 -7.70 7.85
CA LEU A 521 -9.29 -7.65 6.50
C LEU A 521 -7.89 -8.26 6.39
N PHE A 522 -7.09 -8.16 7.44
CA PHE A 522 -5.64 -8.38 7.39
C PHE A 522 -5.12 -9.37 8.45
N GLY A 523 -5.92 -9.70 9.46
CA GLY A 523 -5.54 -10.65 10.51
C GLY A 523 -5.22 -12.05 9.97
N TYR A 524 -6.07 -12.59 9.08
CA TYR A 524 -5.82 -13.88 8.42
C TYR A 524 -4.54 -13.86 7.57
N PHE A 525 -4.30 -12.81 6.78
CA PHE A 525 -3.07 -12.67 6.02
C PHE A 525 -1.84 -12.66 6.95
N THR A 526 -1.89 -11.89 8.04
CA THR A 526 -0.78 -11.77 8.99
C THR A 526 -0.48 -13.09 9.69
N ALA A 527 -1.51 -13.81 10.13
CA ALA A 527 -1.35 -15.13 10.76
C ALA A 527 -0.84 -16.19 9.76
N ILE A 528 -1.47 -16.33 8.60
CA ILE A 528 -1.12 -17.35 7.60
C ILE A 528 0.26 -17.06 7.02
N SER A 529 0.56 -15.82 6.62
CA SER A 529 1.87 -15.45 6.07
C SER A 529 3.00 -15.70 7.07
N SER A 530 2.80 -15.39 8.35
CA SER A 530 3.79 -15.67 9.40
C SER A 530 3.96 -17.18 9.62
N ALA A 531 2.86 -17.93 9.77
CA ALA A 531 2.89 -19.37 9.98
C ALA A 531 3.52 -20.12 8.78
N THR A 532 3.17 -19.74 7.54
CA THR A 532 3.78 -20.30 6.33
C THR A 532 5.26 -19.96 6.24
N THR A 533 5.68 -18.74 6.58
CA THR A 533 7.10 -18.37 6.58
C THR A 533 7.89 -19.17 7.63
N ILE A 534 7.32 -19.38 8.82
CA ILE A 534 7.91 -20.26 9.85
C ILE A 534 8.03 -21.70 9.31
N GLY A 535 6.94 -22.29 8.82
CA GLY A 535 6.93 -23.68 8.34
C GLY A 535 7.88 -23.93 7.16
N VAL A 536 7.91 -23.02 6.19
CA VAL A 536 8.85 -23.04 5.06
C VAL A 536 10.29 -22.86 5.55
N GLY A 537 10.55 -21.96 6.51
CA GLY A 537 11.86 -21.77 7.11
C GLY A 537 12.37 -23.00 7.86
N CYS A 538 11.52 -23.65 8.65
CA CYS A 538 11.83 -24.92 9.33
C CYS A 538 12.15 -26.04 8.33
N LEU A 539 11.31 -26.21 7.29
CA LEU A 539 11.54 -27.21 6.23
C LEU A 539 12.84 -26.91 5.47
N TRP A 540 13.10 -25.64 5.16
CA TRP A 540 14.31 -25.22 4.46
C TRP A 540 15.58 -25.49 5.30
N GLN A 541 15.55 -25.17 6.60
CA GLN A 541 16.66 -25.45 7.51
C GLN A 541 16.90 -26.97 7.66
N ALA A 542 15.83 -27.78 7.72
CA ALA A 542 15.93 -29.24 7.78
C ALA A 542 16.57 -29.84 6.51
N VAL A 543 16.26 -29.29 5.33
CA VAL A 543 16.76 -29.78 4.02
C VAL A 543 18.15 -29.25 3.68
N THR A 544 18.47 -28.00 4.03
CA THR A 544 19.68 -27.30 3.55
C THR A 544 20.70 -26.97 4.64
N HIS A 545 20.32 -27.07 5.91
CA HIS A 545 21.08 -26.56 7.07
C HIS A 545 21.48 -25.08 6.94
N THR A 546 20.59 -24.26 6.33
CA THR A 546 20.69 -22.78 6.29
C THR A 546 19.44 -22.13 6.88
N SER A 547 19.59 -20.97 7.52
CA SER A 547 18.54 -20.27 8.27
C SER A 547 17.63 -19.37 7.43
N SER A 548 17.88 -19.25 6.13
CA SER A 548 17.06 -18.47 5.18
C SER A 548 17.28 -18.91 3.72
N ILE A 549 16.21 -18.83 2.92
CA ILE A 549 16.25 -19.01 1.46
C ILE A 549 17.03 -17.86 0.80
N MET A 550 16.80 -16.63 1.26
CA MET A 550 17.53 -15.44 0.82
C MET A 550 19.04 -15.56 1.11
N SER A 551 19.42 -16.13 2.27
CA SER A 551 20.83 -16.40 2.59
C SER A 551 21.45 -17.40 1.63
N TYR A 552 20.75 -18.48 1.31
CA TYR A 552 21.24 -19.49 0.36
C TYR A 552 21.41 -18.93 -1.06
N LEU A 553 20.40 -18.22 -1.60
CA LEU A 553 20.42 -17.68 -2.96
C LEU A 553 21.49 -16.60 -3.17
N LEU A 554 21.70 -15.73 -2.18
CA LEU A 554 22.71 -14.66 -2.26
C LEU A 554 24.11 -15.12 -1.84
N SER A 555 24.26 -16.26 -1.16
CA SER A 555 25.56 -16.70 -0.61
C SER A 555 25.99 -18.17 -0.85
N PRO A 556 25.70 -18.81 -2.01
CA PRO A 556 25.64 -20.27 -2.21
C PRO A 556 26.91 -21.12 -1.92
N HIS A 557 28.07 -20.51 -1.66
CA HIS A 557 29.35 -21.21 -1.46
C HIS A 557 29.64 -21.72 -0.04
N ARG A 558 28.74 -21.59 0.94
CA ARG A 558 29.06 -21.90 2.35
C ARG A 558 29.34 -23.39 2.63
N SER A 559 28.76 -24.30 1.84
CA SER A 559 28.97 -25.76 2.00
C SER A 559 30.38 -26.23 1.62
N ALA A 560 31.09 -25.52 0.75
CA ALA A 560 32.41 -25.92 0.26
C ALA A 560 33.59 -25.40 1.12
N TRP A 561 33.35 -24.49 2.08
CA TRP A 561 34.39 -23.72 2.76
C TRP A 561 34.63 -24.09 4.24
N ARG A 562 33.94 -25.10 4.79
CA ARG A 562 34.03 -25.48 6.22
C ARG A 562 35.39 -26.04 6.69
N HIS A 563 36.38 -26.24 5.82
CA HIS A 563 37.56 -27.08 6.12
C HIS A 563 38.95 -26.50 5.79
N THR A 564 39.09 -25.23 5.44
CA THR A 564 40.42 -24.59 5.32
C THR A 564 40.65 -23.59 6.46
N PRO A 565 41.53 -23.86 7.44
CA PRO A 565 41.92 -22.85 8.41
C PRO A 565 42.61 -21.70 7.70
N ARG A 566 42.13 -20.47 7.94
CA ARG A 566 42.76 -19.23 7.46
C ARG A 566 43.55 -18.62 8.61
N GLU A 567 44.78 -18.20 8.32
CA GLU A 567 45.71 -17.65 9.33
C GLU A 567 45.30 -16.26 9.85
N CYS A 568 44.50 -15.52 9.09
CA CYS A 568 43.96 -14.23 9.50
C CYS A 568 42.54 -14.38 10.08
N LYS A 569 42.37 -14.01 11.36
CA LYS A 569 41.05 -13.80 11.96
C LYS A 569 40.36 -12.64 11.25
N THR A 570 39.15 -12.89 10.76
CA THR A 570 38.38 -11.96 9.94
C THR A 570 37.36 -11.20 10.79
N ILE A 571 36.82 -10.11 10.23
CA ILE A 571 35.70 -9.40 10.86
C ILE A 571 34.45 -10.30 11.04
N GLU A 572 34.31 -11.39 10.28
CA GLU A 572 33.26 -12.40 10.49
C GLU A 572 33.41 -13.09 11.85
N ASP A 573 34.63 -13.52 12.20
CA ASP A 573 34.94 -14.18 13.48
C ASP A 573 34.67 -13.24 14.67
N VAL A 574 34.96 -11.94 14.49
CA VAL A 574 34.70 -10.89 15.48
C VAL A 574 33.20 -10.62 15.65
N LEU A 575 32.43 -10.58 14.57
CA LEU A 575 30.98 -10.41 14.62
C LEU A 575 30.29 -11.62 15.30
N ILE A 576 30.76 -12.84 15.03
CA ILE A 576 30.25 -14.07 15.68
C ILE A 576 30.57 -14.08 17.18
N ALA A 577 31.79 -13.68 17.58
CA ALA A 577 32.23 -13.67 18.97
C ALA A 577 31.84 -12.39 19.77
N SER A 578 31.04 -11.50 19.17
CA SER A 578 30.59 -10.26 19.80
C SER A 578 29.48 -10.48 20.85
N SER A 579 29.29 -9.49 21.72
CA SER A 579 28.18 -9.40 22.68
C SER A 579 26.80 -9.48 22.01
N GLU A 580 26.69 -8.96 20.79
CA GLU A 580 25.47 -8.96 19.96
C GLU A 580 25.10 -10.34 19.39
N ARG A 581 26.00 -11.34 19.50
CA ARG A 581 25.78 -12.75 19.11
C ARG A 581 25.14 -12.92 17.72
N LEU A 582 25.65 -12.19 16.72
CA LEU A 582 25.13 -12.30 15.36
C LEU A 582 25.22 -13.74 14.84
N PRO A 583 24.12 -14.34 14.34
CA PRO A 583 24.13 -15.68 13.79
C PRO A 583 25.21 -15.83 12.70
N PRO A 584 25.97 -16.94 12.65
CA PRO A 584 27.10 -17.08 11.73
C PRO A 584 26.74 -16.87 10.25
N GLU A 585 25.50 -17.17 9.84
CA GLU A 585 25.02 -16.90 8.49
C GLU A 585 24.81 -15.42 8.19
N ILE A 586 24.36 -14.65 9.18
CA ILE A 586 24.19 -13.20 9.08
C ILE A 586 25.56 -12.54 9.08
N ALA A 587 26.45 -12.90 10.00
CA ALA A 587 27.85 -12.45 9.98
C ALA A 587 28.50 -12.73 8.61
N TYR A 588 28.32 -13.94 8.08
CA TYR A 588 28.80 -14.31 6.74
C TYR A 588 28.16 -13.47 5.62
N GLN A 589 26.84 -13.23 5.61
CA GLN A 589 26.22 -12.35 4.60
C GLN A 589 26.83 -10.94 4.62
N ILE A 590 27.04 -10.39 5.82
CA ILE A 590 27.56 -9.04 6.05
C ILE A 590 29.01 -8.92 5.52
N THR A 591 29.83 -9.98 5.63
CA THR A 591 31.25 -9.98 5.22
C THR A 591 31.52 -10.54 3.83
N LYS A 592 30.66 -11.44 3.32
CA LYS A 592 30.83 -12.17 2.05
C LYS A 592 30.34 -11.40 0.83
N ALA A 593 29.92 -10.16 0.99
CA ALA A 593 29.93 -9.18 -0.09
C ALA A 593 31.39 -8.82 -0.47
N LYS A 594 32.09 -9.81 -1.03
CA LYS A 594 33.39 -9.70 -1.68
C LYS A 594 33.17 -10.11 -3.14
N TRP A 595 33.44 -9.22 -4.08
CA TRP A 595 33.51 -9.63 -5.49
C TRP A 595 34.65 -10.64 -5.65
N PRO A 596 34.43 -11.85 -6.22
CA PRO A 596 35.40 -12.96 -6.17
C PRO A 596 36.79 -12.66 -6.73
N GLN A 597 36.91 -11.63 -7.57
CA GLN A 597 38.14 -11.28 -8.28
C GLN A 597 38.99 -10.22 -7.56
N THR A 598 38.50 -9.58 -6.49
CA THR A 598 39.11 -8.32 -6.01
C THR A 598 39.56 -8.30 -4.55
N GLN A 599 39.33 -9.38 -3.78
CA GLN A 599 39.75 -9.60 -2.38
C GLN A 599 39.26 -8.59 -1.31
N GLN A 600 38.93 -7.35 -1.68
CA GLN A 600 38.36 -6.30 -0.83
C GLN A 600 37.03 -6.72 -0.17
N CYS A 601 36.85 -6.45 1.13
CA CYS A 601 35.51 -6.37 1.74
C CYS A 601 34.75 -5.17 1.19
N GLU A 602 33.45 -5.28 0.91
CA GLU A 602 32.61 -4.12 0.58
C GLU A 602 32.25 -3.34 1.86
N ALA A 603 33.04 -2.31 2.21
CA ALA A 603 32.76 -1.46 3.38
C ALA A 603 31.36 -0.80 3.38
N MET A 604 30.72 -0.65 2.21
CA MET A 604 29.36 -0.13 2.10
C MET A 604 28.31 -1.03 2.78
N ASN A 605 28.46 -2.36 2.71
CA ASN A 605 27.49 -3.28 3.33
C ASN A 605 27.68 -3.33 4.86
N LEU A 606 28.94 -3.34 5.32
CA LEU A 606 29.28 -3.18 6.74
C LEU A 606 28.65 -1.89 7.31
N ALA A 607 28.77 -0.77 6.58
CA ALA A 607 28.14 0.49 6.95
C ALA A 607 26.60 0.45 6.89
N SER A 608 26.00 -0.25 5.92
CA SER A 608 24.52 -0.38 5.84
C SER A 608 23.90 -1.12 7.03
N GLU A 609 24.69 -1.97 7.70
CA GLU A 609 24.34 -2.66 8.95
C GLU A 609 24.71 -1.84 10.20
N GLY A 610 25.26 -0.63 10.03
CA GLY A 610 25.56 0.30 11.12
C GLY A 610 27.00 0.26 11.64
N LEU A 611 27.90 -0.51 11.03
CA LEU A 611 29.28 -0.60 11.49
C LEU A 611 30.09 0.63 11.04
N VAL A 612 30.81 1.25 11.99
CA VAL A 612 31.68 2.41 11.76
C VAL A 612 33.06 2.22 12.41
N SER A 613 34.04 3.02 12.01
CA SER A 613 35.33 3.11 12.69
C SER A 613 35.26 4.24 13.72
N LEU A 614 35.39 3.89 15.00
CA LEU A 614 35.60 4.84 16.08
C LEU A 614 37.09 5.07 16.28
N VAL A 615 37.49 6.31 16.56
CA VAL A 615 38.88 6.64 16.92
C VAL A 615 38.91 7.22 18.33
N TYR A 616 39.59 6.51 19.22
CA TYR A 616 39.82 6.85 20.63
C TYR A 616 41.32 7.06 20.84
N GLY A 617 41.79 8.29 20.64
CA GLY A 617 43.22 8.60 20.68
C GLY A 617 44.02 7.73 19.68
N PRO A 618 44.94 6.86 20.14
CA PRO A 618 45.69 5.96 19.26
C PRO A 618 44.89 4.74 18.75
N TRP A 619 43.73 4.43 19.35
CA TRP A 619 43.00 3.20 19.05
C TRP A 619 41.91 3.42 18.00
N HIS A 620 41.98 2.63 16.93
CA HIS A 620 40.91 2.48 15.95
C HIS A 620 40.06 1.26 16.34
N VAL A 621 38.77 1.45 16.57
CA VAL A 621 37.87 0.42 17.10
C VAL A 621 36.67 0.25 16.17
N VAL A 622 36.24 -0.99 15.91
CA VAL A 622 34.95 -1.24 15.24
C VAL A 622 33.83 -0.86 16.20
N GLY A 623 32.99 0.09 15.80
CA GLY A 623 31.81 0.50 16.53
C GLY A 623 30.52 0.23 15.76
N PHE A 624 29.40 0.29 16.47
CA PHE A 624 28.05 0.12 15.94
C PHE A 624 27.24 1.40 16.23
N THR A 625 26.64 2.00 15.20
CA THR A 625 25.82 3.23 15.34
C THR A 625 24.35 2.87 15.47
N GLU A 626 23.68 3.04 16.61
CA GLU A 626 22.22 2.85 16.70
C GLU A 626 21.53 4.10 17.24
N TRP A 627 20.45 4.55 16.57
CA TRP A 627 19.76 5.82 16.86
C TRP A 627 20.70 7.05 16.90
N GLY A 628 21.84 6.98 16.21
CA GLY A 628 22.88 8.04 16.19
C GLY A 628 23.84 8.04 17.38
N PHE A 629 23.56 7.23 18.41
CA PHE A 629 24.54 6.82 19.42
C PHE A 629 25.53 5.83 18.78
N VAL A 630 26.75 5.75 19.32
CA VAL A 630 27.77 4.86 18.79
C VAL A 630 28.50 4.18 19.92
N PHE A 631 28.61 2.86 19.84
CA PHE A 631 29.17 2.00 20.88
C PHE A 631 30.31 1.16 20.30
N PRO A 632 31.42 0.95 21.02
CA PRO A 632 32.46 0.02 20.58
C PRO A 632 31.93 -1.42 20.61
N LEU A 633 32.22 -2.21 19.58
CA LEU A 633 31.87 -3.62 19.54
C LEU A 633 32.72 -4.39 20.54
N THR A 634 32.09 -5.05 21.51
CA THR A 634 32.76 -5.81 22.57
C THR A 634 32.46 -7.31 22.49
N ASN A 635 33.28 -8.12 23.15
CA ASN A 635 32.99 -9.53 23.40
C ASN A 635 32.31 -9.73 24.77
N ALA A 636 31.93 -10.96 25.10
CA ALA A 636 31.34 -11.33 26.39
C ALA A 636 32.25 -11.08 27.63
N LYS A 637 33.51 -10.70 27.44
CA LYS A 637 34.47 -10.31 28.49
C LYS A 637 34.69 -8.78 28.57
N GLY A 638 33.98 -7.99 27.77
CA GLY A 638 34.10 -6.53 27.73
C GLY A 638 35.30 -5.99 26.93
N HIS A 639 36.05 -6.85 26.24
CA HIS A 639 37.17 -6.45 25.38
C HIS A 639 36.65 -5.88 24.06
N ALA A 640 37.23 -4.80 23.54
CA ALA A 640 36.82 -4.11 22.33
C ALA A 640 37.51 -4.64 21.06
N ALA A 641 36.81 -4.59 19.92
CA ALA A 641 37.31 -5.00 18.62
C ALA A 641 38.19 -3.91 17.97
N VAL A 642 39.51 -4.04 18.07
CA VAL A 642 40.48 -3.08 17.52
C VAL A 642 40.78 -3.40 16.05
N ILE A 643 40.82 -2.36 15.22
CA ILE A 643 41.23 -2.37 13.82
C ILE A 643 42.73 -2.10 13.75
N ASP A 644 43.50 -3.07 13.28
CA ASP A 644 44.96 -2.99 13.14
C ASP A 644 45.33 -3.36 11.69
N GLY A 645 45.53 -2.32 10.87
CA GLY A 645 45.71 -2.45 9.42
C GLY A 645 44.52 -3.12 8.74
N CYS A 646 44.73 -4.34 8.26
CA CYS A 646 43.69 -5.18 7.63
C CYS A 646 43.01 -6.15 8.60
N THR A 647 43.50 -6.26 9.84
CA THR A 647 43.00 -7.22 10.83
C THR A 647 42.04 -6.55 11.82
N VAL A 648 41.05 -7.31 12.31
CA VAL A 648 40.18 -6.91 13.42
C VAL A 648 40.23 -7.99 14.47
N GLN A 649 40.55 -7.64 15.72
CA GLN A 649 40.63 -8.60 16.83
C GLN A 649 40.17 -7.97 18.14
N PHE A 650 39.56 -8.79 19.02
CA PHE A 650 39.25 -8.37 20.39
C PHE A 650 40.55 -8.29 21.22
N ARG A 651 40.96 -7.08 21.57
CA ARG A 651 42.18 -6.81 22.34
C ARG A 651 41.89 -6.79 23.85
N PRO A 652 42.50 -7.66 24.67
CA PRO A 652 42.23 -7.74 26.11
C PRO A 652 42.71 -6.50 26.89
N ASP A 653 43.67 -5.77 26.33
CA ASP A 653 44.21 -4.49 26.77
C ASP A 653 43.25 -3.31 26.57
N VAL A 654 42.17 -3.48 25.78
CA VAL A 654 41.23 -2.41 25.42
C VAL A 654 39.81 -2.77 25.85
N THR A 655 39.33 -2.18 26.93
CA THR A 655 37.95 -2.31 27.44
C THR A 655 37.18 -0.99 27.28
N HIS A 656 35.85 -1.04 27.49
CA HIS A 656 35.01 0.17 27.47
C HIS A 656 35.52 1.28 28.42
N GLU A 657 36.04 0.92 29.60
CA GLU A 657 36.60 1.86 30.57
C GLU A 657 37.88 2.54 30.05
N THR A 658 38.78 1.78 29.41
CA THR A 658 40.00 2.33 28.80
C THR A 658 39.72 3.24 27.60
N LEU A 659 38.61 3.01 26.87
CA LEU A 659 38.20 3.87 25.77
C LEU A 659 37.54 5.16 26.30
N ALA A 660 36.69 5.03 27.33
CA ALA A 660 36.03 6.16 27.97
C ALA A 660 37.01 7.12 28.66
N SER A 661 38.10 6.62 29.25
CA SER A 661 39.16 7.44 29.86
C SER A 661 40.01 8.21 28.85
N LEU A 662 40.07 7.75 27.59
CA LEU A 662 40.77 8.47 26.51
C LEU A 662 39.91 9.60 25.93
N THR A 663 38.68 9.31 25.51
CA THR A 663 37.75 10.33 24.97
C THR A 663 36.30 9.94 25.20
N ALA A 664 35.49 10.85 25.77
CA ALA A 664 34.04 10.69 25.88
C ALA A 664 33.31 10.73 24.52
N THR A 665 33.90 11.40 23.52
CA THR A 665 33.34 11.58 22.17
C THR A 665 34.35 11.16 21.09
N PRO A 666 34.42 9.87 20.72
CA PRO A 666 35.34 9.40 19.69
C PRO A 666 35.04 10.01 18.32
N ALA A 667 36.08 10.21 17.51
CA ALA A 667 35.89 10.63 16.13
C ALA A 667 35.27 9.48 15.31
N ARG A 668 34.26 9.81 14.49
CA ARG A 668 33.47 8.85 13.72
C ARG A 668 33.93 8.84 12.27
N LEU A 669 34.48 7.72 11.81
CA LEU A 669 34.97 7.51 10.45
C LEU A 669 34.26 6.35 9.76
N GLY A 670 34.18 6.38 8.44
CA GLY A 670 33.73 5.22 7.66
C GLY A 670 34.70 4.06 7.86
N ILE A 671 34.20 2.83 7.97
CA ILE A 671 35.04 1.63 8.04
C ILE A 671 35.94 1.60 6.79
N PRO A 672 37.26 1.38 6.95
CA PRO A 672 38.16 1.16 5.82
C PRO A 672 37.83 -0.18 5.15
N ASP A 673 38.16 -0.35 3.87
CA ASP A 673 38.10 -1.66 3.23
C ASP A 673 39.16 -2.58 3.88
N LEU A 674 38.73 -3.40 4.84
CA LEU A 674 39.54 -4.43 5.49
C LEU A 674 39.78 -5.56 4.47
N MET A 675 41.04 -5.82 4.09
CA MET A 675 41.38 -6.86 3.11
C MET A 675 41.45 -8.25 3.74
#